data_AF-A0A1F8V0Y5-F1
#
_entry.id   AF-A0A1F8V0Y5-F1
#
_cell.length_a   1.000
_cell.length_b   1.000
_cell.length_c   1.000
_cell.angle_alpha   90.00
_cell.angle_beta   90.00
_cell.angle_gamma   90.00
#
_symmetry.space_group_name_H-M   'P 1'
#
loop_
_entity.id
_entity.type
_entity.pdbx_description
1 polymer ?
#
loop_
_entity_poly.entity_id
_entity_poly.type
_entity_poly.pdbx_seq_one_letter_code
_entity_poly.pdbx_strand_id
1 'polypeptide(L)'
;MKFKINQKHFKIKCFIITIAILLPMLAGCFGNKNNESEVNDPNAFNAIIDSVEFKINSLNNGSGSDSITAYDRNYKANDTFSYKIGGDHSDRIILVIEEKKSFGVSKYQLTNILIDENPKNDTLIPVNGIVISISKSALSADKLNAINAFNEYSDVSINNYNQKPVMEDLTRCILSVSSVERKINLKNPDTNVIPDNSIIYINNEYSKSFIIPENTYAMKIEKVVSTTFKFVETVTGQTEPGNIYLIFYGNYNIEFGKQLCSGDEKLAVNNLNMVSSTTDQASIVIDENEYSLVNGDVDQESISGDGIYLFDANNSSRVSPETNLDFIEMVVIDNEVLYIGDANEKVMIPNNNGFAISFVGSAIEKASQITLGDTIKTQLLDIPDYPEKYVRIGKSIFSSVGYNQARDNSTLVVYTSEFGEATGTDDTGTEVIVVNNKVTEIKRQSGNNQIPENGYVISIGSSHDRYSFIFRAAVGEAVYTSLISITYNMAKLPYNSINGVRNTNYLVVYDGSDGKKTTETNEWGIEVIVNANGQIVGFGEAGNTAIPEGGLILSGHEDMKNELIENYILGAKVIIDKANKNVIIFDAPETKADTSFLLLEGIQNKFDNAKENLLDLNYNEVEGYIDEIKNLINQAKQLYTDGKFEQSIMTSETANTMLVKANYMLNESFMIENRAAWYRPVEKTEADVEATVKKAKELNLTAIYVETWYDGYTIFDKIDSEYVIKNPMYGDLDVLEAFLKFGKQYGIEIHCWVESYFVGVQGSNNPTLLNMLDLRVLSKSGLNYYPVIGDDGKEQKYIFFDPYNTKAQQIVLDVYESLINNYDIDGLNHDYIRFPDVVNGTDDYGYNDDIIAGFQAEYNTDKDPKTFIKGSQDWKNWCQFRENIINDFVYKIDQVIKDSGKDISVSCALFPNVEEAKTTIFQNAKAWVDAGLIDEAFTMSYFLDVPSVEANAKTVSKLVGEEAFFTIGIAAFIKVETNTFCDQITAIRKYSGTGVAIFSLNALLGSQYVEPLTAGQFSRESVPGYKYDQVIIRGSEDFIRRIVEVYSVLKPESKTKLDELSVMLSDLQSIGEDFVSSKETSIDKQIEAINSWIASLDDMTEFIKSAGFDDSLKKAFNEDIDQLHIYLSRSVQRLTIKSGD
;
A
#
# COMPACT_ATOMS: atom_id res chain seq x y z
N MET A 1 -9.54 27.13 -20.57
CA MET A 1 -8.48 26.41 -19.84
C MET A 1 -8.87 24.95 -19.78
N LYS A 2 -8.18 24.12 -20.57
CA LYS A 2 -8.29 22.65 -20.58
C LYS A 2 -6.86 22.17 -20.45
N PHE A 3 -6.50 21.54 -19.34
CA PHE A 3 -5.28 20.76 -19.25
C PHE A 3 -5.69 19.30 -19.05
N LYS A 4 -5.55 18.54 -20.14
CA LYS A 4 -5.47 17.08 -20.12
C LYS A 4 -4.02 16.73 -19.85
N ILE A 5 -3.74 16.14 -18.70
CA ILE A 5 -2.63 15.20 -18.54
C ILE A 5 -3.17 14.09 -17.65
N ASN A 6 -3.39 12.91 -18.24
CA ASN A 6 -2.62 11.75 -17.83
C ASN A 6 -2.85 10.61 -18.81
N GLN A 7 -1.76 9.94 -19.21
CA GLN A 7 -1.59 8.51 -18.95
C GLN A 7 -0.31 8.00 -19.63
N LYS A 8 0.67 7.69 -18.78
CA LYS A 8 1.56 6.55 -18.97
C LYS A 8 0.89 5.36 -18.27
N HIS A 9 0.92 4.21 -18.95
CA HIS A 9 0.72 2.84 -18.46
C HIS A 9 -0.71 2.27 -18.46
N PHE A 10 -1.06 1.69 -19.61
CA PHE A 10 -1.77 0.41 -19.64
C PHE A 10 -1.13 -0.51 -20.71
N LYS A 11 -0.50 -1.59 -20.24
CA LYS A 11 -0.09 -2.80 -20.96
C LYS A 11 -0.57 -3.90 -20.00
N ILE A 12 -1.54 -4.76 -20.30
CA ILE A 12 -1.59 -5.75 -21.38
C ILE A 12 -2.95 -6.47 -21.28
N LYS A 13 -3.52 -6.87 -22.44
CA LYS A 13 -4.68 -7.78 -22.70
C LYS A 13 -6.07 -7.20 -22.34
N CYS A 14 -7.10 -7.18 -23.18
CA CYS A 14 -7.42 -7.81 -24.47
C CYS A 14 -8.67 -7.13 -25.06
N PHE A 15 -8.69 -6.85 -26.37
CA PHE A 15 -9.85 -6.89 -27.31
C PHE A 15 -9.33 -6.32 -28.65
N ILE A 16 -9.09 -7.06 -29.75
CA ILE A 16 -9.97 -7.92 -30.54
C ILE A 16 -11.36 -7.28 -30.76
N ILE A 17 -11.60 -6.80 -31.99
CA ILE A 17 -12.90 -6.51 -32.63
C ILE A 17 -13.54 -5.19 -32.15
N THR A 18 -13.60 -4.09 -32.90
CA THR A 18 -14.31 -3.99 -34.20
C THR A 18 -13.98 -2.66 -34.91
N ILE A 19 -13.26 -2.69 -36.03
CA ILE A 19 -13.59 -1.84 -37.21
C ILE A 19 -13.55 -2.77 -38.42
N ALA A 20 -14.58 -3.61 -38.51
CA ALA A 20 -15.20 -3.95 -39.77
C ALA A 20 -16.40 -3.00 -39.89
N ILE A 21 -16.29 -1.99 -40.74
CA ILE A 21 -17.36 -1.37 -41.55
C ILE A 21 -16.64 -0.35 -42.44
N LEU A 22 -16.12 -0.88 -43.55
CA LEU A 22 -15.97 -0.20 -44.84
C LEU A 22 -15.76 -1.31 -45.90
N LEU A 23 -16.81 -2.10 -46.13
CA LEU A 23 -17.08 -2.69 -47.44
C LEU A 23 -17.55 -1.56 -48.38
N PRO A 24 -17.70 -1.74 -49.70
CA PRO A 24 -16.85 -2.38 -50.70
C PRO A 24 -16.79 -1.50 -51.99
N MET A 25 -15.62 -1.25 -52.58
CA MET A 25 -15.57 -0.79 -53.97
C MET A 25 -14.48 -1.50 -54.75
N LEU A 26 -14.92 -2.09 -55.86
CA LEU A 26 -14.16 -2.73 -56.95
C LEU A 26 -13.71 -4.16 -56.62
N ALA A 27 -14.61 -5.15 -56.61
CA ALA A 27 -15.21 -5.83 -57.76
C ALA A 27 -14.19 -6.60 -58.63
N GLY A 28 -14.28 -7.92 -58.61
CA GLY A 28 -13.76 -8.75 -59.71
C GLY A 28 -13.20 -10.11 -59.31
N CYS A 29 -14.09 -11.07 -59.06
CA CYS A 29 -13.89 -12.49 -59.35
C CYS A 29 -12.71 -13.21 -58.67
N PHE A 30 -13.03 -14.01 -57.64
CA PHE A 30 -12.44 -15.34 -57.51
C PHE A 30 -12.97 -16.20 -58.65
N GLY A 31 -12.30 -16.10 -59.80
CA GLY A 31 -12.20 -17.14 -60.80
C GLY A 31 -10.88 -17.88 -60.56
N ASN A 32 -11.00 -19.14 -60.15
CA ASN A 32 -9.96 -20.15 -60.13
C ASN A 32 -8.87 -19.92 -61.21
N LYS A 33 -7.60 -19.75 -60.82
CA LYS A 33 -6.43 -20.05 -61.66
C LYS A 33 -5.12 -19.96 -60.87
N ASN A 34 -4.45 -21.09 -60.79
CA ASN A 34 -3.00 -21.23 -60.70
C ASN A 34 -2.31 -20.12 -61.48
N ASN A 35 -1.40 -19.41 -60.80
CA ASN A 35 -0.13 -18.86 -61.27
C ASN A 35 0.22 -17.63 -60.42
N GLU A 36 1.09 -17.80 -59.43
CA GLU A 36 1.95 -16.69 -59.01
C GLU A 36 3.40 -17.10 -59.28
N SER A 37 3.93 -16.47 -60.32
CA SER A 37 5.33 -16.19 -60.51
C SER A 37 5.91 -15.60 -59.23
N GLU A 38 6.85 -16.32 -58.61
CA GLU A 38 7.71 -15.81 -57.55
C GLU A 38 8.48 -14.60 -58.07
N VAL A 39 8.09 -13.41 -57.62
CA VAL A 39 8.92 -12.22 -57.71
C VAL A 39 9.96 -12.35 -56.61
N ASN A 40 11.20 -12.62 -57.00
CA ASN A 40 12.38 -12.50 -56.14
C ASN A 40 12.37 -11.10 -55.51
N ASP A 41 12.06 -11.01 -54.21
CA ASP A 41 12.40 -9.85 -53.41
C ASP A 41 13.88 -9.98 -53.00
N PRO A 42 14.80 -9.21 -53.61
CA PRO A 42 16.22 -9.36 -53.35
C PRO A 42 16.62 -8.89 -51.94
N ASN A 43 15.70 -8.30 -51.17
CA ASN A 43 15.94 -7.82 -49.81
C ASN A 43 15.34 -8.73 -48.71
N ALA A 44 14.68 -9.83 -49.07
CA ALA A 44 14.12 -10.76 -48.09
C ALA A 44 15.22 -11.53 -47.34
N PHE A 45 15.06 -11.69 -46.01
CA PHE A 45 15.95 -12.52 -45.19
C PHE A 45 15.65 -14.00 -45.47
N ASN A 46 16.50 -14.63 -46.29
CA ASN A 46 16.26 -15.98 -46.79
C ASN A 46 17.51 -16.85 -46.61
N ALA A 47 17.30 -18.13 -46.35
CA ALA A 47 18.34 -19.15 -46.37
C ALA A 47 18.13 -20.09 -47.56
N ILE A 48 19.16 -20.26 -48.39
CA ILE A 48 19.17 -21.18 -49.53
C ILE A 48 20.08 -22.34 -49.19
N ILE A 49 19.54 -23.55 -49.17
CA ILE A 49 20.24 -24.80 -48.83
C ILE A 49 20.09 -25.75 -50.02
N ASP A 50 21.21 -26.14 -50.65
CA ASP A 50 21.22 -27.03 -51.83
C ASP A 50 20.17 -26.67 -52.91
N SER A 51 20.02 -25.37 -53.19
CA SER A 51 19.05 -24.78 -54.15
C SER A 51 17.58 -24.73 -53.71
N VAL A 52 17.28 -25.06 -52.46
CA VAL A 52 15.95 -24.86 -51.85
C VAL A 52 15.96 -23.59 -51.00
N GLU A 53 15.04 -22.67 -51.28
CA GLU A 53 14.93 -21.39 -50.59
C GLU A 53 13.89 -21.42 -49.46
N PHE A 54 14.31 -20.94 -48.28
CA PHE A 54 13.49 -20.72 -47.09
C PHE A 54 13.44 -19.24 -46.77
N LYS A 55 12.24 -18.65 -46.80
CA LYS A 55 12.00 -17.27 -46.40
C LYS A 55 11.81 -17.20 -44.89
N ILE A 56 12.67 -16.47 -44.19
CA ILE A 56 12.65 -16.38 -42.73
C ILE A 56 11.67 -15.29 -42.30
N ASN A 57 10.70 -15.65 -41.46
CA ASN A 57 9.63 -14.77 -41.00
C ASN A 57 10.05 -13.86 -39.85
N SER A 58 10.95 -14.31 -38.96
CA SER A 58 11.44 -13.53 -37.81
C SER A 58 12.85 -13.95 -37.39
N LEU A 59 13.55 -13.03 -36.71
CA LEU A 59 14.85 -13.26 -36.06
C LEU A 59 14.68 -13.06 -34.55
N ASN A 60 15.12 -14.02 -33.73
CA ASN A 60 15.10 -14.02 -32.26
C ASN A 60 13.74 -13.82 -31.57
N ASN A 61 12.66 -13.73 -32.33
CA ASN A 61 11.30 -13.59 -31.83
C ASN A 61 10.47 -14.78 -32.33
N GLY A 62 10.14 -15.70 -31.42
CA GLY A 62 9.25 -16.82 -31.74
C GLY A 62 7.86 -16.31 -32.10
N SER A 63 7.34 -16.70 -33.26
CA SER A 63 6.03 -16.25 -33.73
C SER A 63 5.25 -17.40 -34.39
N GLY A 64 4.12 -17.80 -33.82
CA GLY A 64 3.06 -18.59 -34.50
C GLY A 64 3.37 -20.04 -34.93
N SER A 65 2.30 -20.80 -35.18
CA SER A 65 2.34 -22.21 -35.62
C SER A 65 2.82 -22.40 -37.06
N ASP A 66 2.81 -21.36 -37.90
CA ASP A 66 3.12 -21.46 -39.35
C ASP A 66 4.36 -20.64 -39.75
N SER A 67 5.37 -20.54 -38.89
CA SER A 67 6.56 -19.71 -39.12
C SER A 67 7.85 -20.48 -39.40
N ILE A 68 8.79 -19.78 -40.02
CA ILE A 68 10.21 -20.07 -40.13
C ILE A 68 10.96 -18.98 -39.36
N THR A 69 11.56 -19.31 -38.23
CA THR A 69 12.25 -18.34 -37.36
C THR A 69 13.73 -18.66 -37.30
N ALA A 70 14.58 -17.66 -37.47
CA ALA A 70 16.00 -17.78 -37.19
C ALA A 70 16.31 -17.32 -35.76
N TYR A 71 17.23 -18.00 -35.11
CA TYR A 71 17.77 -17.66 -33.81
C TYR A 71 19.28 -17.49 -33.93
N ASP A 72 19.76 -16.34 -33.50
CA ASP A 72 21.18 -16.03 -33.37
C ASP A 72 21.53 -15.77 -31.90
N ARG A 73 22.78 -15.37 -31.64
CA ARG A 73 23.30 -15.19 -30.29
C ARG A 73 22.69 -14.00 -29.52
N ASN A 74 21.86 -13.18 -30.15
CA ASN A 74 21.09 -12.13 -29.49
C ASN A 74 19.72 -12.63 -28.99
N TYR A 75 19.41 -13.93 -29.12
CA TYR A 75 18.16 -14.50 -28.62
C TYR A 75 18.03 -14.33 -27.10
N LYS A 76 16.88 -13.82 -26.65
CA LYS A 76 16.51 -13.71 -25.24
C LYS A 76 15.30 -14.60 -24.94
N ALA A 77 15.43 -15.46 -23.93
CA ALA A 77 14.31 -16.19 -23.34
C ALA A 77 13.97 -15.55 -21.99
N ASN A 78 12.74 -15.06 -21.81
CA ASN A 78 12.30 -14.32 -20.62
C ASN A 78 13.25 -13.15 -20.28
N ASP A 79 13.54 -12.30 -21.28
CA ASP A 79 14.45 -11.14 -21.19
C ASP A 79 15.92 -11.43 -20.82
N THR A 80 16.27 -12.70 -20.64
CA THR A 80 17.65 -13.17 -20.42
C THR A 80 18.24 -13.73 -21.70
N PHE A 81 19.48 -13.39 -22.06
CA PHE A 81 20.13 -13.98 -23.23
C PHE A 81 20.23 -15.51 -23.09
N SER A 82 19.81 -16.22 -24.11
CA SER A 82 19.85 -17.67 -24.15
C SER A 82 20.76 -18.13 -25.29
N TYR A 83 21.68 -19.03 -24.97
CA TYR A 83 22.57 -19.66 -25.94
C TYR A 83 21.94 -20.91 -26.60
N LYS A 84 20.68 -21.21 -26.25
CA LYS A 84 19.92 -22.36 -26.75
C LYS A 84 18.48 -21.95 -27.01
N ILE A 85 17.84 -22.61 -27.96
CA ILE A 85 16.37 -22.61 -28.06
C ILE A 85 15.85 -23.80 -27.25
N GLY A 86 14.92 -23.52 -26.33
CA GLY A 86 14.27 -24.52 -25.47
C GLY A 86 12.77 -24.52 -25.68
N GLY A 87 12.12 -25.65 -25.41
CA GLY A 87 10.69 -25.87 -25.61
C GLY A 87 10.37 -27.18 -26.33
N ASP A 88 9.10 -27.49 -26.50
CA ASP A 88 8.65 -28.61 -27.34
C ASP A 88 8.80 -28.21 -28.82
N HIS A 89 9.54 -29.01 -29.58
CA HIS A 89 9.81 -28.78 -31.00
C HIS A 89 9.24 -29.89 -31.90
N SER A 90 8.30 -30.70 -31.40
CA SER A 90 7.74 -31.86 -32.13
C SER A 90 7.10 -31.53 -33.48
N ASP A 91 6.53 -30.33 -33.63
CA ASP A 91 5.90 -29.84 -34.85
C ASP A 91 6.86 -29.07 -35.78
N ARG A 92 8.16 -29.00 -35.44
CA ARG A 92 9.16 -28.20 -36.17
C ARG A 92 10.33 -29.04 -36.68
N ILE A 93 11.03 -28.49 -37.66
CA ILE A 93 12.32 -28.97 -38.17
C ILE A 93 13.37 -27.95 -37.76
N ILE A 94 14.45 -28.40 -37.13
CA ILE A 94 15.52 -27.53 -36.67
C ILE A 94 16.77 -27.73 -37.53
N LEU A 95 17.22 -26.65 -38.16
CA LEU A 95 18.44 -26.62 -38.99
C LEU A 95 19.50 -25.79 -38.30
N VAL A 96 20.65 -26.40 -37.98
CA VAL A 96 21.78 -25.70 -37.34
C VAL A 96 22.82 -25.37 -38.42
N ILE A 97 23.05 -24.07 -38.63
CA ILE A 97 23.91 -23.58 -39.70
C ILE A 97 25.10 -22.83 -39.09
N GLU A 98 26.32 -23.18 -39.51
CA GLU A 98 27.55 -22.54 -39.04
C GLU A 98 28.33 -21.92 -40.20
N GLU A 99 28.96 -20.77 -39.95
CA GLU A 99 29.92 -20.15 -40.86
C GLU A 99 31.29 -20.84 -40.75
N LYS A 100 31.75 -21.51 -41.81
CA LYS A 100 33.09 -22.07 -41.91
C LYS A 100 34.00 -21.14 -42.70
N LYS A 101 35.19 -20.85 -42.15
CA LYS A 101 36.26 -20.13 -42.84
C LYS A 101 37.32 -21.10 -43.32
N SER A 102 37.55 -21.13 -44.63
CA SER A 102 38.67 -21.86 -45.23
C SER A 102 39.41 -20.94 -46.19
N PHE A 103 40.72 -20.79 -46.01
CA PHE A 103 41.61 -19.99 -46.87
C PHE A 103 41.13 -18.55 -47.14
N GLY A 104 40.54 -17.89 -46.12
CA GLY A 104 40.08 -16.51 -46.21
C GLY A 104 38.71 -16.31 -46.88
N VAL A 105 38.03 -17.39 -47.29
CA VAL A 105 36.65 -17.35 -47.80
C VAL A 105 35.72 -17.91 -46.73
N SER A 106 34.68 -17.14 -46.38
CA SER A 106 33.61 -17.56 -45.46
C SER A 106 32.47 -18.22 -46.25
N LYS A 107 32.01 -19.39 -45.80
CA LYS A 107 30.81 -20.06 -46.32
C LYS A 107 29.95 -20.57 -45.16
N TYR A 108 28.64 -20.43 -45.25
CA TYR A 108 27.74 -21.10 -44.30
C TYR A 108 27.51 -22.55 -44.75
N GLN A 109 27.46 -23.47 -43.78
CA GLN A 109 27.18 -24.88 -44.03
C GLN A 109 26.16 -25.40 -43.01
N LEU A 110 25.32 -26.32 -43.45
CA LEU A 110 24.41 -27.04 -42.57
C LEU A 110 25.22 -28.04 -41.75
N THR A 111 25.07 -28.01 -40.43
CA THR A 111 25.89 -28.83 -39.51
C THR A 111 25.09 -29.83 -38.70
N ASN A 112 23.79 -29.60 -38.57
CA ASN A 112 22.88 -30.53 -37.92
C ASN A 112 21.46 -30.31 -38.44
N ILE A 113 20.68 -31.39 -38.49
CA ILE A 113 19.28 -31.42 -38.93
C ILE A 113 18.50 -32.27 -37.93
N LEU A 114 17.52 -31.68 -37.25
CA LEU A 114 16.65 -32.41 -36.34
C LEU A 114 15.26 -32.52 -36.96
N ILE A 115 14.89 -33.73 -37.37
CA ILE A 115 13.59 -34.09 -37.96
C ILE A 115 13.03 -35.26 -37.13
N ASP A 116 11.92 -35.04 -36.41
CA ASP A 116 11.16 -36.06 -35.67
C ASP A 116 11.89 -36.86 -34.57
N GLU A 117 13.19 -36.65 -34.36
CA GLU A 117 13.95 -37.28 -33.29
C GLU A 117 14.03 -36.37 -32.04
N ASN A 118 13.24 -36.75 -31.03
CA ASN A 118 13.35 -36.32 -29.63
C ASN A 118 12.97 -34.84 -29.33
N PRO A 119 11.67 -34.50 -29.27
CA PRO A 119 11.16 -33.13 -29.23
C PRO A 119 11.41 -32.33 -27.93
N LYS A 120 12.23 -32.84 -27.01
CA LYS A 120 12.51 -32.24 -25.69
C LYS A 120 13.96 -31.76 -25.51
N ASN A 121 14.79 -31.81 -26.55
CA ASN A 121 16.19 -31.40 -26.43
C ASN A 121 16.35 -29.91 -26.77
N ASP A 122 16.97 -29.18 -25.84
CA ASP A 122 17.46 -27.83 -26.10
C ASP A 122 18.44 -27.87 -27.28
N THR A 123 18.25 -26.98 -28.27
CA THR A 123 19.18 -26.87 -29.39
C THR A 123 20.08 -25.65 -29.21
N LEU A 124 21.39 -25.89 -29.19
CA LEU A 124 22.40 -24.83 -29.04
C LEU A 124 22.42 -23.91 -30.27
N ILE A 125 22.51 -22.61 -30.00
CA ILE A 125 22.71 -21.59 -31.02
C ILE A 125 24.22 -21.41 -31.22
N PRO A 126 24.77 -21.72 -32.42
CA PRO A 126 26.21 -21.67 -32.67
C PRO A 126 26.75 -20.24 -32.60
N VAL A 127 28.01 -20.11 -32.19
CA VAL A 127 28.68 -18.81 -31.94
C VAL A 127 28.87 -17.99 -33.24
N ASN A 128 29.07 -18.68 -34.36
CA ASN A 128 29.34 -18.13 -35.68
C ASN A 128 28.27 -18.59 -36.68
N GLY A 129 27.02 -18.68 -36.24
CA GLY A 129 25.96 -19.23 -37.06
C GLY A 129 24.57 -18.90 -36.53
N ILE A 130 23.58 -19.57 -37.09
CA ILE A 130 22.18 -19.41 -36.72
C ILE A 130 21.49 -20.77 -36.63
N VAL A 131 20.43 -20.83 -35.84
CA VAL A 131 19.49 -21.95 -35.84
C VAL A 131 18.23 -21.51 -36.58
N ILE A 132 17.82 -22.23 -37.61
CA ILE A 132 16.54 -22.00 -38.29
C ILE A 132 15.53 -23.04 -37.81
N SER A 133 14.46 -22.57 -37.20
CA SER A 133 13.34 -23.38 -36.73
C SER A 133 12.16 -23.23 -37.68
N ILE A 134 11.86 -24.29 -38.43
CA ILE A 134 10.87 -24.34 -39.49
C ILE A 134 9.64 -25.10 -38.99
N SER A 135 8.46 -24.48 -38.95
CA SER A 135 7.24 -25.24 -38.72
C SER A 135 6.97 -26.19 -39.89
N LYS A 136 6.60 -27.44 -39.59
CA LYS A 136 6.22 -28.41 -40.63
C LYS A 136 4.99 -27.97 -41.42
N SER A 137 4.07 -27.22 -40.80
CA SER A 137 2.88 -26.67 -41.47
C SER A 137 3.21 -25.51 -42.43
N ALA A 138 4.39 -24.89 -42.30
CA ALA A 138 4.85 -23.80 -43.16
C ALA A 138 5.47 -24.27 -44.50
N LEU A 139 5.58 -25.58 -44.74
CA LEU A 139 6.23 -26.16 -45.92
C LEU A 139 5.23 -26.86 -46.85
N SER A 140 5.44 -26.73 -48.16
CA SER A 140 4.80 -27.62 -49.14
C SER A 140 5.38 -29.03 -49.04
N ALA A 141 4.60 -30.04 -49.44
CA ALA A 141 5.04 -31.45 -49.43
C ALA A 141 6.36 -31.66 -50.19
N ASP A 142 6.59 -30.90 -51.27
CA ASP A 142 7.83 -30.97 -52.06
C ASP A 142 9.04 -30.40 -51.31
N LYS A 143 8.89 -29.29 -50.57
CA LYS A 143 9.98 -28.74 -49.73
C LYS A 143 10.28 -29.64 -48.53
N LEU A 144 9.26 -30.26 -47.94
CA LEU A 144 9.42 -31.22 -46.85
C LEU A 144 10.23 -32.45 -47.31
N ASN A 145 9.94 -32.97 -48.52
CA ASN A 145 10.71 -34.06 -49.11
C ASN A 145 12.15 -33.63 -49.48
N ALA A 146 12.36 -32.40 -49.92
CA ALA A 146 13.69 -31.89 -50.24
C ALA A 146 14.58 -31.75 -48.99
N ILE A 147 14.02 -31.35 -47.85
CA ILE A 147 14.76 -31.28 -46.58
C ILE A 147 15.29 -32.66 -46.16
N ASN A 148 14.51 -33.73 -46.37
CA ASN A 148 14.95 -35.10 -46.09
C ASN A 148 16.12 -35.56 -46.97
N ALA A 149 16.43 -34.84 -48.05
CA ALA A 149 17.57 -35.11 -48.93
C ALA A 149 18.80 -34.24 -48.61
N PHE A 150 18.69 -33.28 -47.68
CA PHE A 150 19.84 -32.50 -47.21
C PHE A 150 20.84 -33.39 -46.48
N ASN A 151 22.11 -33.08 -46.64
CA ASN A 151 23.17 -33.70 -45.85
C ASN A 151 23.73 -32.68 -44.86
N GLU A 152 24.26 -33.18 -43.75
CA GLU A 152 25.27 -32.41 -43.01
C GLU A 152 26.37 -32.05 -44.01
N TYR A 153 26.82 -30.81 -44.00
CA TYR A 153 27.74 -30.15 -44.94
C TYR A 153 27.15 -29.55 -46.23
N SER A 154 25.82 -29.60 -46.44
CA SER A 154 25.16 -28.85 -47.52
C SER A 154 25.58 -27.36 -47.49
N ASP A 155 25.94 -26.80 -48.65
CA ASP A 155 26.35 -25.41 -48.78
C ASP A 155 25.11 -24.51 -48.56
N VAL A 156 25.24 -23.54 -47.65
CA VAL A 156 24.17 -22.60 -47.30
C VAL A 156 24.54 -21.19 -47.72
N SER A 157 23.60 -20.51 -48.38
CA SER A 157 23.68 -19.07 -48.63
C SER A 157 22.61 -18.37 -47.81
N ILE A 158 23.03 -17.46 -46.92
CA ILE A 158 22.12 -16.64 -46.13
C ILE A 158 22.15 -15.22 -46.69
N ASN A 159 21.03 -14.77 -47.23
CA ASN A 159 20.91 -13.44 -47.83
C ASN A 159 20.29 -12.46 -46.83
N ASN A 160 20.74 -11.20 -46.85
CA ASN A 160 20.20 -10.09 -46.05
C ASN A 160 20.26 -10.27 -44.51
N TYR A 161 21.20 -11.08 -44.02
CA TYR A 161 21.52 -11.18 -42.59
C TYR A 161 22.68 -10.23 -42.24
N ASN A 162 22.34 -9.01 -41.82
CA ASN A 162 23.32 -7.95 -41.51
C ASN A 162 23.57 -7.77 -40.00
N GLN A 163 22.96 -8.60 -39.14
CA GLN A 163 23.23 -8.55 -37.70
C GLN A 163 24.50 -9.35 -37.39
N LYS A 164 25.60 -8.63 -37.15
CA LYS A 164 26.68 -9.19 -36.35
C LYS A 164 26.27 -9.06 -34.87
N PRO A 165 26.28 -10.14 -34.08
CA PRO A 165 25.90 -10.05 -32.68
C PRO A 165 26.73 -8.98 -31.97
N VAL A 166 26.04 -8.01 -31.36
CA VAL A 166 26.65 -7.09 -30.41
C VAL A 166 26.62 -7.82 -29.09
N MET A 167 27.78 -8.32 -28.66
CA MET A 167 27.92 -9.08 -27.43
C MET A 167 27.64 -8.15 -26.24
N GLU A 168 26.55 -8.39 -25.51
CA GLU A 168 26.57 -8.12 -24.07
C GLU A 168 27.47 -9.19 -23.42
N ASP A 169 28.40 -8.74 -22.60
CA ASP A 169 29.43 -9.57 -21.98
C ASP A 169 28.85 -10.38 -20.80
N LEU A 170 28.54 -11.65 -21.04
CA LEU A 170 28.22 -12.64 -19.99
C LEU A 170 29.48 -13.46 -19.64
N THR A 171 30.42 -12.77 -19.00
CA THR A 171 31.81 -13.17 -18.73
C THR A 171 32.03 -14.63 -18.30
N ARG A 172 32.88 -15.37 -19.04
CA ARG A 172 33.57 -16.65 -18.70
C ARG A 172 33.00 -17.95 -19.32
N CYS A 173 33.91 -18.90 -19.54
CA CYS A 173 33.67 -20.21 -20.17
C CYS A 173 32.80 -21.08 -19.24
N ILE A 174 31.86 -21.86 -19.76
CA ILE A 174 31.11 -22.83 -18.96
C ILE A 174 31.60 -24.22 -19.34
N LEU A 175 32.07 -24.99 -18.33
CA LEU A 175 32.31 -26.43 -18.44
C LEU A 175 31.06 -27.14 -17.92
N SER A 176 30.43 -27.95 -18.77
CA SER A 176 29.29 -28.77 -18.36
C SER A 176 29.33 -30.19 -18.91
N VAL A 177 28.89 -31.12 -18.06
CA VAL A 177 28.49 -32.49 -18.39
C VAL A 177 27.06 -32.69 -17.88
N SER A 178 26.43 -33.83 -18.16
CA SER A 178 24.99 -34.06 -17.88
C SER A 178 24.59 -33.86 -16.41
N SER A 179 25.56 -34.01 -15.49
CA SER A 179 25.38 -34.04 -14.04
C SER A 179 26.00 -32.84 -13.29
N VAL A 180 26.87 -32.05 -13.93
CA VAL A 180 27.63 -30.95 -13.30
C VAL A 180 27.86 -29.82 -14.30
N GLU A 181 27.56 -28.59 -13.90
CA GLU A 181 27.83 -27.35 -14.65
C GLU A 181 28.61 -26.37 -13.77
N ARG A 182 29.68 -25.76 -14.30
CA ARG A 182 30.47 -24.74 -13.59
C ARG A 182 30.96 -23.64 -14.54
N LYS A 183 30.74 -22.38 -14.15
CA LYS A 183 31.38 -21.20 -14.76
C LYS A 183 32.87 -21.21 -14.39
N ILE A 184 33.76 -21.12 -15.38
CA ILE A 184 35.22 -21.20 -15.19
C ILE A 184 35.98 -20.30 -16.17
N ASN A 185 37.20 -19.93 -15.80
CA ASN A 185 38.16 -19.33 -16.73
C ASN A 185 39.15 -20.38 -17.21
N LEU A 186 39.26 -20.51 -18.53
CA LEU A 186 40.31 -21.32 -19.14
C LEU A 186 41.52 -20.43 -19.39
N LYS A 187 42.71 -20.90 -19.01
CA LYS A 187 44.00 -20.25 -19.28
C LYS A 187 44.69 -20.92 -20.48
N ASN A 188 45.14 -20.16 -21.45
CA ASN A 188 45.96 -20.65 -22.56
C ASN A 188 47.42 -20.53 -22.12
N PRO A 189 48.26 -21.56 -22.32
CA PRO A 189 49.69 -21.50 -21.96
C PRO A 189 50.46 -20.59 -22.92
N ASP A 190 50.24 -19.27 -22.83
CA ASP A 190 51.00 -18.25 -23.56
C ASP A 190 52.37 -17.98 -22.89
N THR A 191 52.54 -18.45 -21.64
CA THR A 191 53.80 -18.37 -20.88
C THR A 191 54.14 -19.71 -20.22
N ASN A 192 55.43 -20.01 -20.05
CA ASN A 192 55.91 -21.22 -19.34
C ASN A 192 55.66 -21.16 -17.81
N VAL A 193 54.95 -20.15 -17.30
CA VAL A 193 54.66 -19.95 -15.87
C VAL A 193 53.15 -19.99 -15.67
N ILE A 194 52.70 -20.95 -14.86
CA ILE A 194 51.28 -21.15 -14.59
C ILE A 194 51.03 -20.97 -13.08
N PRO A 195 50.07 -20.10 -12.69
CA PRO A 195 49.60 -19.99 -11.32
C PRO A 195 49.07 -21.32 -10.81
N ASP A 196 49.34 -21.61 -9.54
CA ASP A 196 48.66 -22.69 -8.82
C ASP A 196 47.12 -22.46 -8.86
N ASN A 197 46.33 -23.53 -8.82
CA ASN A 197 44.86 -23.49 -8.94
C ASN A 197 44.33 -22.97 -10.30
N SER A 198 44.88 -23.42 -11.44
CA SER A 198 44.41 -23.01 -12.78
C SER A 198 43.81 -24.16 -13.59
N ILE A 199 42.89 -23.87 -14.51
CA ILE A 199 42.47 -24.79 -15.57
C ILE A 199 43.10 -24.32 -16.89
N ILE A 200 43.99 -25.14 -17.45
CA ILE A 200 44.76 -24.80 -18.65
C ILE A 200 44.08 -25.44 -19.85
N TYR A 201 43.75 -24.66 -20.86
CA TYR A 201 43.24 -25.12 -22.15
C TYR A 201 44.32 -25.04 -23.22
N ILE A 202 44.70 -26.19 -23.74
CA ILE A 202 45.61 -26.32 -24.88
C ILE A 202 44.76 -26.68 -26.09
N ASN A 203 44.80 -25.86 -27.14
CA ASN A 203 44.04 -26.11 -28.36
C ASN A 203 44.91 -26.76 -29.44
N ASN A 204 44.28 -27.15 -30.55
CA ASN A 204 44.93 -27.76 -31.70
C ASN A 204 45.85 -26.81 -32.51
N GLU A 205 45.78 -25.50 -32.25
CA GLU A 205 46.68 -24.50 -32.85
C GLU A 205 48.00 -24.35 -32.06
N TYR A 206 48.06 -24.90 -30.84
CA TYR A 206 49.26 -24.88 -30.03
C TYR A 206 50.34 -25.78 -30.63
N SER A 207 51.36 -25.14 -31.21
CA SER A 207 52.39 -25.79 -32.03
C SER A 207 53.60 -26.32 -31.25
N LYS A 208 53.58 -26.22 -29.91
CA LYS A 208 54.65 -26.69 -29.02
C LYS A 208 54.12 -27.73 -28.05
N SER A 209 54.99 -28.61 -27.58
CA SER A 209 54.67 -29.58 -26.54
C SER A 209 54.74 -28.91 -25.16
N PHE A 210 53.71 -29.10 -24.32
CA PHE A 210 53.59 -28.47 -23.01
C PHE A 210 53.89 -29.48 -21.90
N ILE A 211 54.81 -29.16 -20.98
CA ILE A 211 55.14 -30.04 -19.85
C ILE A 211 54.01 -29.91 -18.82
N ILE A 212 53.29 -31.00 -18.60
CA ILE A 212 52.21 -31.10 -17.63
C ILE A 212 52.83 -31.06 -16.22
N PRO A 213 52.50 -30.07 -15.37
CA PRO A 213 53.03 -30.01 -14.01
C PRO A 213 52.73 -31.26 -13.18
N GLU A 214 53.64 -31.63 -12.27
CA GLU A 214 53.38 -32.66 -11.25
C GLU A 214 52.18 -32.23 -10.38
N ASN A 215 51.38 -33.19 -9.89
CA ASN A 215 50.12 -32.94 -9.17
C ASN A 215 49.05 -32.16 -9.98
N THR A 216 48.81 -32.59 -11.21
CA THR A 216 47.69 -32.13 -12.04
C THR A 216 46.78 -33.30 -12.41
N TYR A 217 45.56 -32.99 -12.83
CA TYR A 217 44.72 -33.91 -13.59
C TYR A 217 44.61 -33.36 -15.01
N ALA A 218 45.28 -33.99 -15.98
CA ALA A 218 45.24 -33.58 -17.37
C ALA A 218 44.44 -34.57 -18.20
N MET A 219 43.57 -34.05 -19.06
CA MET A 219 42.75 -34.84 -19.97
C MET A 219 42.96 -34.39 -21.41
N LYS A 220 43.16 -35.35 -22.29
CA LYS A 220 43.04 -35.16 -23.73
C LYS A 220 41.56 -35.20 -24.09
N ILE A 221 41.13 -34.21 -24.86
CA ILE A 221 39.75 -34.11 -25.34
C ILE A 221 39.74 -34.02 -26.86
N GLU A 222 38.67 -34.51 -27.48
CA GLU A 222 38.48 -34.45 -28.92
C GLU A 222 37.21 -33.65 -29.23
N LYS A 223 37.30 -32.70 -30.14
CA LYS A 223 36.17 -31.88 -30.55
C LYS A 223 35.16 -32.76 -31.31
N VAL A 224 33.92 -32.80 -30.83
CA VAL A 224 32.81 -33.50 -31.49
C VAL A 224 32.11 -32.55 -32.45
N VAL A 225 31.57 -31.43 -31.93
CA VAL A 225 30.90 -30.38 -32.71
C VAL A 225 30.90 -29.07 -31.93
N SER A 226 31.14 -27.94 -32.59
CA SER A 226 31.08 -26.59 -31.99
C SER A 226 31.85 -26.46 -30.64
N THR A 227 31.16 -26.21 -29.52
CA THR A 227 31.71 -26.14 -28.15
C THR A 227 31.69 -27.49 -27.43
N THR A 228 31.31 -28.58 -28.09
CA THR A 228 31.18 -29.92 -27.51
C THR A 228 32.41 -30.78 -27.80
N PHE A 229 32.93 -31.39 -26.75
CA PHE A 229 34.10 -32.26 -26.73
C PHE A 229 33.72 -33.61 -26.13
N LYS A 230 34.52 -34.63 -26.43
CA LYS A 230 34.48 -35.91 -25.72
C LYS A 230 35.82 -36.13 -25.03
N PHE A 231 35.78 -36.75 -23.86
CA PHE A 231 36.98 -37.24 -23.20
C PHE A 231 37.65 -38.33 -24.05
N VAL A 232 38.98 -38.31 -24.13
CA VAL A 232 39.77 -39.34 -24.82
C VAL A 232 40.53 -40.17 -23.80
N GLU A 233 41.40 -39.53 -23.04
CA GLU A 233 42.26 -40.19 -22.05
C GLU A 233 42.83 -39.19 -21.04
N THR A 234 43.26 -39.68 -19.89
CA THR A 234 44.07 -38.91 -18.93
C THR A 234 45.53 -38.94 -19.37
N VAL A 235 46.22 -37.81 -19.25
CA VAL A 235 47.58 -37.62 -19.78
C VAL A 235 48.53 -37.24 -18.65
N THR A 236 49.77 -37.71 -18.71
CA THR A 236 50.83 -37.34 -17.75
C THR A 236 52.13 -37.05 -18.48
N GLY A 237 52.99 -36.19 -17.92
CA GLY A 237 54.30 -35.89 -18.51
C GLY A 237 54.25 -34.68 -19.46
N GLN A 238 54.06 -34.90 -20.76
CA GLN A 238 54.09 -33.81 -21.75
C GLN A 238 52.99 -33.99 -22.80
N THR A 239 52.40 -32.88 -23.27
CA THR A 239 51.40 -32.90 -24.33
C THR A 239 52.01 -33.05 -25.73
N GLU A 240 51.26 -33.70 -26.63
CA GLU A 240 51.60 -33.78 -28.04
C GLU A 240 51.04 -32.56 -28.81
N PRO A 241 51.87 -31.86 -29.62
CA PRO A 241 51.41 -30.74 -30.46
C PRO A 241 50.22 -31.11 -31.35
N GLY A 242 49.30 -30.17 -31.57
CA GLY A 242 48.14 -30.35 -32.47
C GLY A 242 46.94 -31.08 -31.86
N ASN A 243 47.00 -31.48 -30.59
CA ASN A 243 45.88 -32.07 -29.85
C ASN A 243 45.27 -31.07 -28.84
N ILE A 244 44.08 -31.37 -28.33
CA ILE A 244 43.38 -30.52 -27.36
C ILE A 244 43.45 -31.13 -25.96
N TYR A 245 43.82 -30.32 -24.96
CA TYR A 245 43.93 -30.76 -23.57
C TYR A 245 43.27 -29.77 -22.61
N LEU A 246 42.68 -30.30 -21.55
CA LEU A 246 42.35 -29.55 -20.34
C LEU A 246 43.23 -30.06 -19.20
N ILE A 247 43.97 -29.17 -18.54
CA ILE A 247 44.85 -29.53 -17.43
C ILE A 247 44.37 -28.79 -16.20
N PHE A 248 43.89 -29.55 -15.22
CA PHE A 248 43.40 -29.06 -13.95
C PHE A 248 44.54 -29.10 -12.95
N TYR A 249 44.94 -27.93 -12.47
CA TYR A 249 46.03 -27.77 -11.53
C TYR A 249 45.49 -27.24 -10.21
N GLY A 250 45.94 -27.81 -9.08
CA GLY A 250 45.43 -27.50 -7.74
C GLY A 250 44.28 -28.41 -7.29
N ASN A 251 44.24 -28.78 -6.00
CA ASN A 251 43.35 -29.82 -5.46
C ASN A 251 41.87 -29.61 -5.81
N TYR A 252 41.37 -28.38 -5.70
CA TYR A 252 39.98 -28.04 -6.00
C TYR A 252 39.62 -28.30 -7.48
N ASN A 253 40.49 -27.87 -8.39
CA ASN A 253 40.30 -28.07 -9.83
C ASN A 253 40.54 -29.51 -10.25
N ILE A 254 41.45 -30.23 -9.57
CA ILE A 254 41.66 -31.66 -9.78
C ILE A 254 40.40 -32.45 -9.44
N GLU A 255 39.77 -32.19 -8.29
CA GLU A 255 38.53 -32.86 -7.91
C GLU A 255 37.39 -32.52 -8.87
N PHE A 256 37.27 -31.25 -9.28
CA PHE A 256 36.31 -30.84 -10.32
C PHE A 256 36.58 -31.57 -11.66
N GLY A 257 37.83 -31.61 -12.12
CA GLY A 257 38.22 -32.30 -13.34
C GLY A 257 37.94 -33.81 -13.32
N LYS A 258 38.12 -34.46 -12.16
CA LYS A 258 37.75 -35.87 -11.95
C LYS A 258 36.24 -36.09 -12.04
N GLN A 259 35.43 -35.16 -11.54
CA GLN A 259 33.96 -35.23 -11.63
C GLN A 259 33.44 -35.10 -13.07
N LEU A 260 34.16 -34.38 -13.95
CA LEU A 260 33.81 -34.27 -15.37
C LEU A 260 34.02 -35.59 -16.16
N CYS A 261 34.69 -36.59 -15.56
CA CYS A 261 35.17 -37.77 -16.27
C CYS A 261 34.47 -39.06 -15.83
N SER A 262 33.29 -39.35 -16.39
CA SER A 262 32.66 -40.67 -16.28
C SER A 262 32.01 -41.14 -17.59
N GLY A 263 32.75 -41.87 -18.43
CA GLY A 263 32.19 -42.61 -19.58
C GLY A 263 32.09 -41.83 -20.90
N ASP A 264 31.14 -42.21 -21.76
CA ASP A 264 30.90 -41.63 -23.10
C ASP A 264 30.23 -40.23 -23.07
N GLU A 265 30.31 -39.52 -21.93
CA GLU A 265 29.65 -38.23 -21.75
C GLU A 265 30.33 -37.12 -22.59
N LYS A 266 29.47 -36.28 -23.18
CA LYS A 266 29.90 -35.12 -23.97
C LYS A 266 30.13 -33.93 -23.02
N LEU A 267 31.33 -33.38 -23.06
CA LEU A 267 31.75 -32.18 -22.34
C LEU A 267 31.43 -30.94 -23.19
N ALA A 268 30.55 -30.05 -22.73
CA ALA A 268 30.36 -28.75 -23.37
C ALA A 268 31.30 -27.72 -22.73
N VAL A 269 31.99 -26.94 -23.58
CA VAL A 269 32.97 -25.91 -23.24
C VAL A 269 32.62 -24.62 -23.99
N ASN A 270 31.82 -23.76 -23.39
CA ASN A 270 31.29 -22.57 -24.05
C ASN A 270 32.31 -21.40 -24.07
N ASN A 271 32.30 -20.55 -25.11
CA ASN A 271 33.14 -19.34 -25.21
C ASN A 271 34.67 -19.57 -25.13
N LEU A 272 35.18 -20.60 -25.80
CA LEU A 272 36.62 -20.92 -25.89
C LEU A 272 37.53 -19.79 -26.40
N ASN A 273 36.98 -18.76 -27.03
CA ASN A 273 37.74 -17.61 -27.54
C ASN A 273 38.00 -16.54 -26.45
N MET A 274 37.47 -16.70 -25.24
CA MET A 274 37.58 -15.77 -24.12
C MET A 274 38.46 -16.35 -23.01
N VAL A 275 39.60 -16.92 -23.40
CA VAL A 275 40.64 -17.35 -22.46
C VAL A 275 41.19 -16.12 -21.73
N SER A 276 40.97 -16.06 -20.41
CA SER A 276 41.39 -14.93 -19.55
C SER A 276 42.85 -15.03 -19.08
N SER A 277 43.43 -13.90 -18.69
CA SER A 277 44.69 -13.81 -17.94
C SER A 277 44.55 -14.09 -16.43
N THR A 278 43.32 -14.16 -15.89
CA THR A 278 43.02 -14.32 -14.46
C THR A 278 42.49 -15.73 -14.10
N THR A 279 42.63 -16.12 -12.83
CA THR A 279 42.35 -17.46 -12.28
C THR A 279 40.83 -17.75 -12.16
N ASP A 280 40.45 -18.96 -11.72
CA ASP A 280 39.05 -19.38 -11.51
C ASP A 280 38.45 -18.93 -10.17
N GLN A 281 39.11 -18.00 -9.48
CA GLN A 281 38.68 -17.47 -8.19
C GLN A 281 37.57 -16.43 -8.38
N ALA A 282 36.64 -16.37 -7.41
CA ALA A 282 35.71 -15.26 -7.30
C ALA A 282 36.51 -13.97 -7.12
N SER A 283 36.00 -12.85 -7.63
CA SER A 283 36.67 -11.56 -7.52
C SER A 283 35.67 -10.44 -7.46
N ILE A 284 36.14 -9.28 -7.01
CA ILE A 284 35.44 -8.01 -7.17
C ILE A 284 36.21 -7.13 -8.15
N VAL A 285 35.50 -6.26 -8.85
CA VAL A 285 36.06 -5.28 -9.77
C VAL A 285 35.75 -3.88 -9.24
N ILE A 286 36.82 -3.11 -8.99
CA ILE A 286 36.77 -1.71 -8.54
C ILE A 286 37.61 -0.90 -9.52
N ASP A 287 37.02 0.10 -10.18
CA ASP A 287 37.69 0.95 -11.20
C ASP A 287 38.45 0.15 -12.27
N GLU A 288 37.82 -0.88 -12.83
CA GLU A 288 38.42 -1.79 -13.83
C GLU A 288 39.56 -2.68 -13.30
N ASN A 289 39.92 -2.56 -12.02
CA ASN A 289 40.93 -3.41 -11.37
C ASN A 289 40.25 -4.60 -10.68
N GLU A 290 40.73 -5.82 -10.97
CA GLU A 290 40.21 -7.05 -10.42
C GLU A 290 40.96 -7.45 -9.13
N TYR A 291 40.22 -7.74 -8.07
CA TYR A 291 40.74 -8.20 -6.77
C TYR A 291 40.21 -9.60 -6.49
N SER A 292 41.10 -10.60 -6.49
CA SER A 292 40.72 -11.99 -6.23
C SER A 292 40.29 -12.19 -4.78
N LEU A 293 39.13 -12.79 -4.59
CA LEU A 293 38.65 -13.39 -3.35
C LEU A 293 39.20 -14.82 -3.32
N VAL A 294 40.23 -15.06 -2.54
CA VAL A 294 40.88 -16.37 -2.39
C VAL A 294 39.91 -17.31 -1.66
N ASN A 295 40.12 -18.62 -1.80
CA ASN A 295 39.33 -19.65 -1.11
C ASN A 295 39.31 -19.38 0.40
N GLY A 296 38.24 -18.78 0.91
CA GLY A 296 38.19 -18.26 2.29
C GLY A 296 37.90 -16.76 2.44
N ASP A 297 37.51 -16.02 1.40
CA ASP A 297 37.22 -14.57 1.53
C ASP A 297 35.73 -14.21 1.39
N VAL A 298 34.84 -15.20 1.18
CA VAL A 298 33.37 -15.03 1.11
C VAL A 298 32.69 -15.75 2.27
N ASP A 299 31.75 -15.10 2.96
CA ASP A 299 30.89 -15.64 4.03
C ASP A 299 31.63 -16.48 5.09
N GLN A 300 32.83 -16.05 5.47
CA GLN A 300 33.60 -16.77 6.48
C GLN A 300 33.04 -16.61 7.89
N GLU A 301 33.28 -17.63 8.72
CA GLU A 301 33.03 -17.56 10.16
C GLU A 301 34.10 -16.75 10.93
N SER A 302 35.23 -16.41 10.29
CA SER A 302 36.32 -15.63 10.90
C SER A 302 37.17 -14.88 9.88
N ILE A 303 37.65 -13.68 10.22
CA ILE A 303 38.61 -12.90 9.42
C ILE A 303 40.04 -13.28 9.84
N SER A 304 40.82 -13.85 8.92
CA SER A 304 42.08 -14.54 9.24
C SER A 304 43.35 -13.71 9.02
N GLY A 305 43.24 -12.54 8.38
CA GLY A 305 44.37 -11.65 8.09
C GLY A 305 44.00 -10.42 7.25
N ASP A 306 45.03 -9.69 6.85
CA ASP A 306 44.97 -8.53 5.95
C ASP A 306 44.34 -8.91 4.59
N GLY A 307 43.42 -8.11 4.05
CA GLY A 307 42.74 -8.44 2.79
C GLY A 307 41.36 -7.80 2.58
N ILE A 308 40.63 -8.31 1.58
CA ILE A 308 39.27 -7.88 1.24
C ILE A 308 38.35 -9.10 1.40
N TYR A 309 37.29 -8.94 2.18
CA TYR A 309 36.30 -9.99 2.47
C TYR A 309 34.91 -9.55 2.02
N LEU A 310 34.08 -10.50 1.58
CA LEU A 310 32.70 -10.25 1.13
C LEU A 310 31.71 -11.09 1.94
N PHE A 311 30.61 -10.49 2.36
CA PHE A 311 29.54 -11.16 3.09
C PHE A 311 28.19 -10.88 2.43
N ASP A 312 27.44 -11.92 2.06
CA ASP A 312 26.13 -11.80 1.41
C ASP A 312 25.01 -12.44 2.26
N ALA A 313 23.77 -12.41 1.75
CA ALA A 313 22.61 -12.90 2.50
C ALA A 313 22.67 -14.39 2.88
N ASN A 314 23.57 -15.18 2.29
CA ASN A 314 23.86 -16.57 2.70
C ASN A 314 24.70 -16.68 3.96
N ASN A 315 25.33 -15.59 4.41
CA ASN A 315 26.08 -15.59 5.66
C ASN A 315 25.17 -16.03 6.82
N SER A 316 25.74 -16.81 7.74
CA SER A 316 25.00 -17.33 8.90
C SER A 316 24.69 -16.24 9.93
N SER A 317 25.44 -15.14 9.89
CA SER A 317 25.28 -13.92 10.68
C SER A 317 24.85 -12.76 9.76
N ARG A 318 24.17 -11.75 10.29
CA ARG A 318 23.84 -10.52 9.54
C ARG A 318 24.91 -9.43 9.60
N VAL A 319 26.04 -9.74 10.22
CA VAL A 319 27.25 -8.89 10.21
C VAL A 319 28.50 -9.74 9.99
N SER A 320 29.58 -9.07 9.58
CA SER A 320 30.90 -9.68 9.46
C SER A 320 31.41 -10.25 10.81
N PRO A 321 32.29 -11.27 10.78
CA PRO A 321 32.95 -11.80 11.98
C PRO A 321 33.78 -10.74 12.72
N GLU A 322 34.04 -10.97 14.01
CA GLU A 322 34.99 -10.15 14.77
C GLU A 322 36.41 -10.25 14.20
N THR A 323 37.12 -9.12 14.22
CA THR A 323 38.54 -9.00 13.84
C THR A 323 39.29 -8.08 14.79
N ASN A 324 40.58 -8.37 15.02
CA ASN A 324 41.46 -7.50 15.82
C ASN A 324 42.27 -6.53 14.95
N LEU A 325 42.07 -6.56 13.63
CA LEU A 325 42.71 -5.66 12.67
C LEU A 325 41.78 -4.50 12.36
N ASP A 326 42.35 -3.34 12.03
CA ASP A 326 41.54 -2.22 11.56
C ASP A 326 40.84 -2.58 10.25
N PHE A 327 39.61 -2.10 10.06
CA PHE A 327 38.82 -2.33 8.86
C PHE A 327 37.91 -1.15 8.48
N ILE A 328 37.51 -1.11 7.21
CA ILE A 328 36.40 -0.29 6.71
C ILE A 328 35.43 -1.22 6.00
N GLU A 329 34.15 -1.14 6.35
CA GLU A 329 33.09 -1.90 5.71
C GLU A 329 32.18 -1.04 4.85
N MET A 330 31.67 -1.61 3.76
CA MET A 330 30.77 -0.94 2.84
C MET A 330 29.62 -1.86 2.44
N VAL A 331 28.48 -1.29 2.10
CA VAL A 331 27.33 -2.03 1.55
C VAL A 331 27.19 -1.70 0.08
N VAL A 332 27.11 -2.76 -0.73
CA VAL A 332 26.93 -2.68 -2.18
C VAL A 332 25.60 -3.33 -2.53
N ILE A 333 24.73 -2.60 -3.23
CA ILE A 333 23.44 -3.10 -3.75
C ILE A 333 23.39 -2.78 -5.24
N ASP A 334 22.98 -3.75 -6.07
CA ASP A 334 22.91 -3.59 -7.52
C ASP A 334 24.25 -3.13 -8.16
N ASN A 335 25.37 -3.53 -7.55
CA ASN A 335 26.74 -3.13 -7.87
C ASN A 335 27.10 -1.67 -7.53
N GLU A 336 26.23 -0.91 -6.86
CA GLU A 336 26.50 0.46 -6.43
C GLU A 336 26.81 0.49 -4.92
N VAL A 337 27.79 1.29 -4.51
CA VAL A 337 28.11 1.51 -3.10
C VAL A 337 27.05 2.43 -2.49
N LEU A 338 26.19 1.87 -1.63
CA LEU A 338 25.12 2.63 -0.97
C LEU A 338 25.52 3.11 0.42
N TYR A 339 26.43 2.41 1.09
CA TYR A 339 26.87 2.77 2.44
C TYR A 339 28.35 2.51 2.63
N ILE A 340 29.00 3.36 3.41
CA ILE A 340 30.38 3.21 3.87
C ILE A 340 30.34 3.44 5.38
N GLY A 341 30.65 2.41 6.15
CA GLY A 341 30.73 2.49 7.61
C GLY A 341 31.95 3.29 8.05
N ASP A 342 31.90 3.81 9.28
CA ASP A 342 33.05 4.45 9.89
C ASP A 342 34.20 3.43 10.12
N ALA A 343 35.40 3.94 10.41
CA ALA A 343 36.54 3.07 10.70
C ALA A 343 36.23 2.14 11.88
N ASN A 344 36.41 0.84 11.67
CA ASN A 344 36.11 -0.24 12.62
C ASN A 344 34.62 -0.36 13.00
N GLU A 345 33.71 0.21 12.20
CA GLU A 345 32.28 0.01 12.32
C GLU A 345 31.82 -1.14 11.42
N LYS A 346 31.07 -2.08 11.99
CA LYS A 346 30.45 -3.17 11.23
C LYS A 346 29.19 -2.68 10.53
N VAL A 347 28.97 -3.17 9.32
CA VAL A 347 27.73 -2.92 8.57
C VAL A 347 26.85 -4.16 8.54
N MET A 348 25.53 -3.96 8.46
CA MET A 348 24.62 -5.08 8.27
C MET A 348 24.61 -5.54 6.81
N ILE A 349 24.58 -6.85 6.65
CA ILE A 349 24.59 -7.51 5.35
C ILE A 349 23.18 -7.39 4.74
N PRO A 350 23.02 -6.79 3.54
CA PRO A 350 21.72 -6.60 2.91
C PRO A 350 21.13 -7.94 2.41
N ASN A 351 19.80 -7.96 2.23
CA ASN A 351 19.07 -9.15 1.74
C ASN A 351 18.79 -9.12 0.23
N ASN A 352 18.76 -7.93 -0.38
CA ASN A 352 18.24 -7.65 -1.72
C ASN A 352 19.36 -7.41 -2.75
N ASN A 353 19.82 -8.46 -3.43
CA ASN A 353 20.83 -8.37 -4.50
C ASN A 353 22.07 -7.54 -4.11
N GLY A 354 22.50 -7.68 -2.86
CA GLY A 354 23.58 -6.89 -2.28
C GLY A 354 24.49 -7.70 -1.37
N PHE A 355 25.60 -7.09 -0.99
CA PHE A 355 26.61 -7.66 -0.11
C PHE A 355 27.31 -6.57 0.71
N ALA A 356 27.84 -6.96 1.87
CA ALA A 356 28.82 -6.17 2.61
C ALA A 356 30.24 -6.55 2.16
N ILE A 357 31.13 -5.58 2.09
CA ILE A 357 32.55 -5.77 1.77
C ILE A 357 33.40 -5.16 2.88
N SER A 358 34.35 -5.92 3.41
CA SER A 358 35.25 -5.53 4.50
C SER A 358 36.68 -5.41 3.99
N PHE A 359 37.23 -4.20 4.01
CA PHE A 359 38.63 -3.90 3.71
C PHE A 359 39.41 -3.89 5.02
N VAL A 360 40.21 -4.92 5.24
CA VAL A 360 40.92 -5.14 6.51
C VAL A 360 42.40 -4.85 6.31
N GLY A 361 43.04 -4.17 7.26
CA GLY A 361 44.49 -3.94 7.26
C GLY A 361 44.97 -2.98 6.17
N SER A 362 45.95 -3.40 5.37
CA SER A 362 46.50 -2.60 4.26
C SER A 362 45.48 -2.33 3.16
N ALA A 363 44.41 -3.12 3.06
CA ALA A 363 43.33 -2.91 2.10
C ALA A 363 42.51 -1.62 2.38
N ILE A 364 42.59 -1.05 3.59
CA ILE A 364 41.91 0.20 3.96
C ILE A 364 42.34 1.39 3.07
N GLU A 365 43.58 1.41 2.59
CA GLU A 365 44.03 2.46 1.67
C GLU A 365 43.18 2.48 0.39
N LYS A 366 42.74 1.29 -0.09
CA LYS A 366 41.86 1.20 -1.26
C LYS A 366 40.45 1.66 -0.94
N ALA A 367 39.92 1.31 0.23
CA ALA A 367 38.62 1.80 0.70
C ALA A 367 38.53 3.33 0.71
N SER A 368 39.61 4.03 1.08
CA SER A 368 39.65 5.50 1.13
C SER A 368 39.46 6.21 -0.22
N GLN A 369 39.54 5.47 -1.34
CA GLN A 369 39.36 5.99 -2.69
C GLN A 369 37.92 5.81 -3.19
N ILE A 370 37.09 5.06 -2.47
CA ILE A 370 35.73 4.70 -2.85
C ILE A 370 34.75 5.68 -2.20
N THR A 371 33.77 6.11 -2.97
CA THR A 371 32.73 7.06 -2.58
C THR A 371 31.33 6.49 -2.82
N LEU A 372 30.32 7.08 -2.17
CA LEU A 372 28.92 6.68 -2.37
C LEU A 372 28.52 6.83 -3.83
N GLY A 373 27.96 5.77 -4.40
CA GLY A 373 27.59 5.69 -5.81
C GLY A 373 28.64 5.09 -6.74
N ASP A 374 29.85 4.81 -6.24
CA ASP A 374 30.85 4.10 -7.04
C ASP A 374 30.40 2.66 -7.31
N THR A 375 30.89 2.08 -8.40
CA THR A 375 30.48 0.75 -8.83
C THR A 375 31.48 -0.31 -8.36
N ILE A 376 30.99 -1.32 -7.62
CA ILE A 376 31.74 -2.53 -7.27
C ILE A 376 30.98 -3.73 -7.82
N LYS A 377 31.58 -4.44 -8.79
CA LYS A 377 30.95 -5.61 -9.41
C LYS A 377 31.55 -6.89 -8.86
N THR A 378 30.75 -7.93 -8.73
CA THR A 378 31.25 -9.27 -8.47
C THR A 378 31.54 -10.01 -9.78
N GLN A 379 32.48 -10.93 -9.74
CA GLN A 379 32.78 -11.83 -10.84
C GLN A 379 32.92 -13.27 -10.32
N LEU A 380 32.26 -14.23 -11.00
CA LEU A 380 32.09 -15.62 -10.53
C LEU A 380 31.47 -15.78 -9.14
N LEU A 381 30.71 -14.78 -8.69
CA LEU A 381 29.93 -14.84 -7.45
C LEU A 381 28.52 -14.34 -7.73
N ASP A 382 27.54 -15.22 -7.55
CA ASP A 382 26.11 -14.90 -7.72
C ASP A 382 25.57 -14.40 -6.37
N ILE A 383 25.21 -13.11 -6.30
CA ILE A 383 24.68 -12.50 -5.08
C ILE A 383 23.20 -12.86 -4.91
N PRO A 384 22.76 -13.32 -3.72
CA PRO A 384 21.37 -13.66 -3.50
C PRO A 384 20.46 -12.42 -3.52
N ASP A 385 19.27 -12.60 -4.09
CA ASP A 385 18.15 -11.67 -4.00
C ASP A 385 17.03 -12.30 -3.16
N TYR A 386 17.08 -12.04 -1.85
CA TYR A 386 16.15 -12.58 -0.87
C TYR A 386 15.16 -11.51 -0.38
N PRO A 387 13.94 -11.90 0.02
CA PRO A 387 12.96 -10.98 0.61
C PRO A 387 13.52 -10.30 1.87
N GLU A 388 12.98 -9.13 2.25
CA GLU A 388 13.43 -8.40 3.44
C GLU A 388 13.39 -9.24 4.73
N LYS A 389 12.25 -9.91 4.98
CA LYS A 389 12.07 -10.88 6.08
C LYS A 389 11.83 -12.26 5.48
N TYR A 390 12.68 -13.22 5.83
CA TYR A 390 12.60 -14.57 5.28
C TYR A 390 13.08 -15.66 6.23
N VAL A 391 12.57 -16.88 6.00
CA VAL A 391 13.14 -18.13 6.51
C VAL A 391 13.54 -18.97 5.31
N ARG A 392 14.76 -19.49 5.28
CA ARG A 392 15.22 -20.44 4.28
C ARG A 392 15.52 -21.77 4.93
N ILE A 393 14.86 -22.83 4.46
CA ILE A 393 15.14 -24.21 4.84
C ILE A 393 15.58 -24.94 3.57
N GLY A 394 16.87 -25.28 3.50
CA GLY A 394 17.45 -25.83 2.27
C GLY A 394 17.30 -24.87 1.08
N LYS A 395 16.64 -25.35 0.01
CA LYS A 395 16.34 -24.54 -1.19
C LYS A 395 15.01 -23.79 -1.10
N SER A 396 14.23 -23.98 -0.04
CA SER A 396 12.90 -23.37 0.11
C SER A 396 13.01 -22.07 0.90
N ILE A 397 12.53 -20.97 0.33
CA ILE A 397 12.47 -19.65 0.97
C ILE A 397 11.01 -19.32 1.31
N PHE A 398 10.78 -18.82 2.50
CA PHE A 398 9.48 -18.34 2.99
C PHE A 398 9.62 -16.86 3.27
N SER A 399 8.74 -16.04 2.71
CA SER A 399 8.66 -14.58 2.95
C SER A 399 7.59 -14.26 3.99
N SER A 400 7.44 -12.99 4.33
CA SER A 400 6.34 -12.49 5.19
C SER A 400 6.33 -13.16 6.57
N VAL A 401 7.51 -13.21 7.17
CA VAL A 401 7.79 -13.93 8.41
C VAL A 401 7.47 -13.03 9.61
N GLY A 402 6.56 -13.49 10.48
CA GLY A 402 6.32 -12.88 11.79
C GLY A 402 7.37 -13.30 12.83
N TYR A 403 7.53 -12.49 13.88
CA TYR A 403 8.45 -12.74 14.99
C TYR A 403 7.70 -12.67 16.31
N ASN A 404 7.78 -13.71 17.15
CA ASN A 404 7.26 -13.72 18.53
C ASN A 404 5.86 -13.12 18.71
N GLN A 405 4.97 -13.40 17.76
CA GLN A 405 3.61 -12.89 17.73
C GLN A 405 2.60 -14.03 17.65
N ALA A 406 1.31 -13.74 17.85
CA ALA A 406 0.28 -14.74 17.61
C ALA A 406 0.29 -15.20 16.14
N ARG A 407 0.16 -16.50 15.92
CA ARG A 407 0.03 -17.09 14.58
C ARG A 407 -1.45 -17.27 14.22
N ASP A 408 -1.84 -16.84 13.03
CA ASP A 408 -3.11 -17.20 12.40
C ASP A 408 -2.93 -18.33 11.35
N ASN A 409 -4.02 -18.74 10.69
CA ASN A 409 -3.96 -19.85 9.72
C ASN A 409 -3.22 -19.51 8.42
N SER A 410 -3.02 -18.24 8.10
CA SER A 410 -2.40 -17.77 6.87
C SER A 410 -0.95 -17.32 7.03
N THR A 411 -0.43 -17.27 8.26
CA THR A 411 0.89 -16.69 8.59
C THR A 411 1.95 -17.76 8.89
N LEU A 412 3.21 -17.35 8.74
CA LEU A 412 4.38 -18.06 9.25
C LEU A 412 5.04 -17.18 10.32
N VAL A 413 5.31 -17.75 11.50
CA VAL A 413 5.90 -17.04 12.64
C VAL A 413 7.11 -17.82 13.17
N VAL A 414 8.18 -17.09 13.51
CA VAL A 414 9.33 -17.64 14.23
C VAL A 414 9.22 -17.26 15.71
N TYR A 415 9.29 -18.27 16.56
CA TYR A 415 9.24 -18.16 18.01
C TYR A 415 10.61 -18.44 18.62
N THR A 416 11.15 -17.48 19.35
CA THR A 416 12.41 -17.57 20.10
C THR A 416 12.13 -17.65 21.60
N SER A 417 13.15 -17.95 22.41
CA SER A 417 13.02 -18.04 23.87
C SER A 417 12.53 -16.74 24.53
N GLU A 418 12.59 -15.61 23.83
CA GLU A 418 12.02 -14.33 24.26
C GLU A 418 10.48 -14.34 24.30
N PHE A 419 9.83 -15.19 23.49
CA PHE A 419 8.35 -15.31 23.49
C PHE A 419 7.82 -16.03 24.73
N GLY A 420 8.56 -17.02 25.22
CA GLY A 420 8.16 -17.87 26.33
C GLY A 420 8.74 -19.28 26.21
N GLU A 421 8.25 -20.20 27.04
CA GLU A 421 8.71 -21.59 27.05
C GLU A 421 8.18 -22.42 25.87
N ALA A 422 7.08 -21.99 25.24
CA ALA A 422 6.41 -22.68 24.13
C ALA A 422 5.69 -21.68 23.20
N THR A 423 5.31 -22.13 21.99
CA THR A 423 4.75 -21.25 20.94
C THR A 423 3.31 -20.77 21.19
N GLY A 424 2.55 -21.41 22.08
CA GLY A 424 1.16 -21.03 22.38
C GLY A 424 0.17 -21.20 21.21
N THR A 425 0.60 -21.81 20.11
CA THR A 425 -0.20 -21.97 18.89
C THR A 425 -1.18 -23.15 18.99
N ASP A 426 -2.23 -23.12 18.17
CA ASP A 426 -3.14 -24.26 17.99
C ASP A 426 -2.58 -25.32 17.03
N ASP A 427 -3.24 -26.47 16.96
CA ASP A 427 -2.84 -27.64 16.15
C ASP A 427 -3.13 -27.50 14.64
N THR A 428 -3.60 -26.34 14.18
CA THR A 428 -3.92 -26.13 12.76
C THR A 428 -2.68 -25.94 11.88
N GLY A 429 -1.51 -25.66 12.48
CA GLY A 429 -0.25 -25.40 11.79
C GLY A 429 0.75 -26.56 11.78
N THR A 430 1.90 -26.36 11.14
CA THR A 430 3.09 -27.23 11.27
C THR A 430 4.19 -26.45 11.97
N GLU A 431 4.87 -27.08 12.92
CA GLU A 431 5.99 -26.49 13.65
C GLU A 431 7.31 -27.22 13.35
N VAL A 432 8.34 -26.45 13.00
CA VAL A 432 9.69 -26.93 12.73
C VAL A 432 10.60 -26.44 13.87
N ILE A 433 11.18 -27.38 14.60
CA ILE A 433 12.06 -27.08 15.74
C ILE A 433 13.49 -27.01 15.23
N VAL A 434 14.14 -25.87 15.46
CA VAL A 434 15.48 -25.56 14.96
C VAL A 434 16.41 -25.37 16.15
N VAL A 435 17.57 -26.03 16.13
CA VAL A 435 18.63 -25.87 17.13
C VAL A 435 19.95 -25.69 16.40
N ASN A 436 20.74 -24.68 16.78
CA ASN A 436 22.01 -24.34 16.10
C ASN A 436 21.86 -24.23 14.57
N ASN A 437 20.82 -23.52 14.12
CA ASN A 437 20.48 -23.31 12.70
C ASN A 437 20.29 -24.60 11.88
N LYS A 438 19.88 -25.69 12.54
CA LYS A 438 19.52 -26.94 11.87
C LYS A 438 18.18 -27.45 12.33
N VAL A 439 17.40 -27.98 11.40
CA VAL A 439 16.13 -28.65 11.71
C VAL A 439 16.42 -29.88 12.56
N THR A 440 15.79 -29.95 13.74
CA THR A 440 15.87 -31.10 14.64
C THR A 440 14.61 -31.95 14.59
N GLU A 441 13.45 -31.30 14.50
CA GLU A 441 12.15 -31.97 14.44
C GLU A 441 11.19 -31.19 13.53
N ILE A 442 10.23 -31.91 12.92
CA ILE A 442 9.13 -31.34 12.14
C ILE A 442 7.84 -31.99 12.65
N LYS A 443 6.98 -31.19 13.28
CA LYS A 443 5.72 -31.63 13.88
C LYS A 443 4.55 -31.09 13.09
N ARG A 444 3.87 -31.98 12.37
CA ARG A 444 2.76 -31.63 11.47
C ARG A 444 1.44 -31.60 12.24
N GLN A 445 0.61 -30.59 11.98
CA GLN A 445 -0.68 -30.41 12.65
C GLN A 445 -0.54 -30.48 14.18
N SER A 446 0.45 -29.73 14.67
CA SER A 446 0.84 -29.70 16.07
C SER A 446 1.24 -28.28 16.40
N GLY A 447 0.59 -27.72 17.41
CA GLY A 447 0.91 -26.43 17.99
C GLY A 447 1.53 -26.54 19.36
N ASN A 448 1.86 -25.37 19.92
CA ASN A 448 2.36 -25.17 21.27
C ASN A 448 3.60 -26.01 21.62
N ASN A 449 4.54 -26.18 20.69
CA ASN A 449 5.77 -26.89 20.98
C ASN A 449 6.73 -26.06 21.83
N GLN A 450 7.53 -26.75 22.64
CA GLN A 450 8.56 -26.14 23.46
C GLN A 450 9.60 -25.43 22.58
N ILE A 451 9.94 -24.20 22.96
CA ILE A 451 10.97 -23.43 22.28
C ILE A 451 12.33 -23.81 22.89
N PRO A 452 13.29 -24.31 22.10
CA PRO A 452 14.57 -24.75 22.64
C PRO A 452 15.45 -23.58 23.08
N GLU A 453 16.22 -23.76 24.16
CA GLU A 453 17.07 -22.70 24.77
C GLU A 453 18.14 -22.16 23.80
N ASN A 454 18.67 -23.01 22.91
CA ASN A 454 19.67 -22.65 21.89
C ASN A 454 19.10 -22.74 20.47
N GLY A 455 17.86 -22.31 20.28
CA GLY A 455 17.17 -22.43 19.01
C GLY A 455 15.84 -21.68 18.96
N TYR A 456 14.99 -22.07 18.01
CA TYR A 456 13.69 -21.44 17.77
C TYR A 456 12.72 -22.42 17.10
N VAL A 457 11.44 -22.05 17.06
CA VAL A 457 10.39 -22.81 16.38
C VAL A 457 9.83 -21.99 15.23
N ILE A 458 9.77 -22.56 14.04
CA ILE A 458 9.09 -21.98 12.88
C ILE A 458 7.69 -22.59 12.80
N SER A 459 6.65 -21.80 12.99
CA SER A 459 5.25 -22.23 12.96
C SER A 459 4.56 -21.68 11.72
N ILE A 460 4.03 -22.54 10.86
CA ILE A 460 3.33 -22.14 9.63
C ILE A 460 1.87 -22.61 9.67
N GLY A 461 0.93 -21.68 9.47
CA GLY A 461 -0.50 -21.97 9.41
C GLY A 461 -0.90 -22.74 8.15
N SER A 462 -1.93 -23.59 8.25
CA SER A 462 -2.36 -24.49 7.16
C SER A 462 -2.80 -23.81 5.87
N SER A 463 -3.22 -22.54 5.95
CA SER A 463 -3.70 -21.74 4.83
C SER A 463 -2.63 -20.83 4.23
N HIS A 464 -1.39 -20.87 4.74
CA HIS A 464 -0.28 -20.10 4.15
C HIS A 464 0.05 -20.62 2.75
N ASP A 465 0.27 -19.74 1.77
CA ASP A 465 0.48 -20.11 0.35
C ASP A 465 1.64 -21.10 0.13
N ARG A 466 2.64 -21.03 1.01
CA ARG A 466 3.82 -21.90 1.02
C ARG A 466 3.71 -23.09 1.99
N TYR A 467 2.55 -23.36 2.60
CA TYR A 467 2.39 -24.43 3.59
C TYR A 467 2.89 -25.78 3.08
N SER A 468 2.56 -26.15 1.83
CA SER A 468 3.03 -27.42 1.23
C SER A 468 4.55 -27.52 1.05
N PHE A 469 5.27 -26.40 1.03
CA PHE A 469 6.72 -26.36 0.85
C PHE A 469 7.47 -26.71 2.14
N ILE A 470 6.88 -26.47 3.32
CA ILE A 470 7.49 -26.81 4.61
C ILE A 470 7.77 -28.33 4.70
N PHE A 471 7.00 -29.15 3.97
CA PHE A 471 7.16 -30.61 3.95
C PHE A 471 8.37 -31.10 3.15
N ARG A 472 9.05 -30.21 2.43
CA ARG A 472 10.32 -30.52 1.76
C ARG A 472 11.52 -30.46 2.72
N ALA A 473 11.34 -29.84 3.89
CA ALA A 473 12.36 -29.77 4.92
C ALA A 473 12.69 -31.17 5.48
N ALA A 474 13.96 -31.40 5.78
CA ALA A 474 14.44 -32.62 6.42
C ALA A 474 15.19 -32.32 7.73
N VAL A 475 15.16 -33.27 8.67
CA VAL A 475 16.00 -33.21 9.87
C VAL A 475 17.47 -33.17 9.47
N GLY A 476 18.22 -32.26 10.09
CA GLY A 476 19.63 -31.96 9.79
C GLY A 476 19.84 -30.88 8.73
N GLU A 477 18.79 -30.43 8.05
CA GLU A 477 18.87 -29.38 7.05
C GLU A 477 19.15 -28.01 7.68
N ALA A 478 19.99 -27.21 7.02
CA ALA A 478 20.36 -25.88 7.49
C ALA A 478 19.20 -24.89 7.33
N VAL A 479 19.07 -24.01 8.31
CA VAL A 479 18.07 -22.96 8.39
C VAL A 479 18.75 -21.61 8.48
N TYR A 480 18.29 -20.66 7.67
CA TYR A 480 18.76 -19.27 7.66
C TYR A 480 17.55 -18.36 7.83
N THR A 481 17.67 -17.33 8.65
CA THR A 481 16.55 -16.43 8.97
C THR A 481 16.97 -14.97 8.86
N SER A 482 16.10 -14.13 8.30
CA SER A 482 16.12 -12.68 8.49
C SER A 482 14.75 -12.30 9.04
N LEU A 483 14.70 -11.85 10.29
CA LEU A 483 13.46 -11.50 10.99
C LEU A 483 13.24 -9.98 11.07
N ILE A 484 14.24 -9.22 10.60
CA ILE A 484 14.25 -7.77 10.52
C ILE A 484 14.29 -7.32 9.05
N SER A 485 13.74 -6.13 8.77
CA SER A 485 13.89 -5.50 7.46
C SER A 485 15.23 -4.78 7.42
N ILE A 486 16.19 -5.34 6.67
CA ILE A 486 17.49 -4.74 6.41
C ILE A 486 17.39 -4.02 5.08
N THR A 487 17.07 -2.74 5.12
CA THR A 487 16.87 -1.94 3.91
C THR A 487 17.92 -0.84 3.86
N TYR A 488 18.63 -0.76 2.74
CA TYR A 488 19.50 0.35 2.39
C TYR A 488 18.92 1.00 1.14
N ASN A 489 18.55 2.28 1.26
CA ASN A 489 17.99 3.05 0.16
C ASN A 489 18.81 4.32 -0.05
N MET A 490 19.02 4.67 -1.31
CA MET A 490 19.67 5.92 -1.68
C MET A 490 18.90 6.59 -2.81
N ALA A 491 18.44 7.81 -2.57
CA ALA A 491 17.84 8.66 -3.58
C ALA A 491 18.82 9.78 -3.95
N LYS A 492 19.04 9.98 -5.25
CA LYS A 492 19.87 11.08 -5.79
C LYS A 492 18.97 12.07 -6.50
N LEU A 493 18.69 13.19 -5.85
CA LEU A 493 17.80 14.22 -6.36
C LEU A 493 18.62 15.43 -6.86
N PRO A 494 18.53 15.81 -8.14
CA PRO A 494 19.26 16.99 -8.63
C PRO A 494 18.67 18.26 -8.02
N TYR A 495 19.52 19.17 -7.52
CA TYR A 495 19.09 20.47 -7.02
C TYR A 495 19.47 21.61 -7.96
N ASN A 496 18.61 22.62 -8.04
CA ASN A 496 18.75 23.73 -8.97
C ASN A 496 19.68 24.83 -8.42
N SER A 497 19.59 25.12 -7.12
CA SER A 497 20.40 26.15 -6.47
C SER A 497 20.49 25.98 -4.95
N ILE A 498 21.45 26.66 -4.33
CA ILE A 498 21.54 26.86 -2.88
C ILE A 498 21.08 28.30 -2.58
N ASN A 499 20.15 28.47 -1.64
CA ASN A 499 19.52 29.73 -1.23
C ASN A 499 18.89 30.57 -2.36
N GLY A 500 18.56 29.95 -3.49
CA GLY A 500 17.95 30.59 -4.65
C GLY A 500 16.43 30.78 -4.53
N VAL A 501 15.79 31.07 -5.68
CA VAL A 501 14.33 31.17 -5.79
C VAL A 501 13.77 29.82 -6.21
N ARG A 502 12.79 29.28 -5.47
CA ARG A 502 12.07 28.06 -5.81
C ARG A 502 11.04 28.31 -6.92
N ASN A 503 11.38 27.94 -8.15
CA ASN A 503 10.45 27.95 -9.28
C ASN A 503 9.69 26.61 -9.39
N THR A 504 8.73 26.54 -10.32
CA THR A 504 8.04 25.29 -10.67
C THR A 504 9.04 24.18 -11.02
N ASN A 505 8.83 22.97 -10.49
CA ASN A 505 9.69 21.80 -10.66
C ASN A 505 11.11 21.93 -10.09
N TYR A 506 11.39 22.92 -9.25
CA TYR A 506 12.71 23.09 -8.66
C TYR A 506 12.83 22.38 -7.33
N LEU A 507 14.03 21.87 -7.06
CA LEU A 507 14.55 21.56 -5.74
C LEU A 507 15.60 22.62 -5.36
N VAL A 508 15.38 23.31 -4.25
CA VAL A 508 16.30 24.33 -3.72
C VAL A 508 16.74 23.92 -2.32
N VAL A 509 18.05 24.00 -2.07
CA VAL A 509 18.64 23.76 -0.75
C VAL A 509 18.79 25.10 -0.05
N TYR A 510 18.16 25.29 1.11
CA TYR A 510 18.34 26.49 1.93
C TYR A 510 19.20 26.15 3.16
N ASP A 511 20.43 26.67 3.22
CA ASP A 511 21.38 26.42 4.31
C ASP A 511 21.67 27.67 5.16
N GLY A 512 20.99 28.78 4.87
CA GLY A 512 21.11 30.05 5.61
C GLY A 512 22.46 30.77 5.42
N SER A 513 23.35 30.27 4.56
CA SER A 513 24.69 30.86 4.34
C SER A 513 24.65 32.26 3.71
N ASP A 514 23.51 32.65 3.12
CA ASP A 514 23.26 34.00 2.60
C ASP A 514 22.66 34.96 3.66
N GLY A 515 22.49 34.51 4.90
CA GLY A 515 21.93 35.27 6.02
C GLY A 515 20.42 35.14 6.18
N LYS A 516 19.73 34.37 5.32
CA LYS A 516 18.31 34.08 5.50
C LYS A 516 18.06 33.23 6.74
N LYS A 517 16.94 33.50 7.42
CA LYS A 517 16.47 32.72 8.58
C LYS A 517 15.33 31.77 8.23
N THR A 518 14.68 32.01 7.09
CA THR A 518 13.58 31.19 6.55
C THR A 518 13.78 31.04 5.05
N THR A 519 13.04 30.13 4.42
CA THR A 519 13.16 29.89 2.98
C THR A 519 12.52 30.98 2.10
N GLU A 520 11.60 31.79 2.67
CA GLU A 520 10.84 32.84 1.97
C GLU A 520 10.01 32.31 0.78
N THR A 521 9.61 31.04 0.83
CA THR A 521 8.82 30.36 -0.21
C THR A 521 7.30 30.45 0.05
N ASN A 522 6.48 30.12 -0.95
CA ASN A 522 5.00 30.09 -0.87
C ASN A 522 4.46 28.70 -0.49
N GLU A 523 3.14 28.56 -0.33
CA GLU A 523 2.46 27.32 0.07
C GLU A 523 2.34 26.24 -1.03
N TRP A 524 2.81 26.51 -2.26
CA TRP A 524 2.62 25.59 -3.40
C TRP A 524 3.64 24.45 -3.47
N GLY A 525 4.62 24.45 -2.58
CA GLY A 525 5.66 23.42 -2.49
C GLY A 525 5.70 22.77 -1.11
N ILE A 526 6.74 21.98 -0.87
CA ILE A 526 6.99 21.33 0.41
C ILE A 526 8.43 21.56 0.84
N GLU A 527 8.70 21.38 2.13
CA GLU A 527 10.00 21.68 2.72
C GLU A 527 10.41 20.58 3.71
N VAL A 528 11.43 19.78 3.36
CA VAL A 528 12.01 18.78 4.26
C VAL A 528 13.04 19.47 5.17
N ILE A 529 12.90 19.26 6.47
CA ILE A 529 13.71 19.89 7.51
C ILE A 529 14.87 18.95 7.86
N VAL A 530 16.10 19.45 7.76
CA VAL A 530 17.32 18.68 8.03
C VAL A 530 18.10 19.37 9.15
N ASN A 531 18.45 18.62 10.19
CA ASN A 531 19.19 19.15 11.35
C ASN A 531 20.70 19.30 11.05
N ALA A 532 21.46 19.79 12.02
CA ALA A 532 22.91 20.00 11.89
C ALA A 532 23.74 18.71 11.72
N ASN A 533 23.18 17.55 12.09
CA ASN A 533 23.80 16.24 11.86
C ASN A 533 23.47 15.68 10.46
N GLY A 534 22.74 16.44 9.63
CA GLY A 534 22.31 16.00 8.31
C GLY A 534 21.13 15.03 8.35
N GLN A 535 20.40 14.90 9.46
CA GLN A 535 19.24 14.00 9.55
C GLN A 535 17.94 14.73 9.23
N ILE A 536 17.03 14.07 8.51
CA ILE A 536 15.66 14.54 8.31
C ILE A 536 14.93 14.48 9.66
N VAL A 537 14.42 15.62 10.12
CA VAL A 537 13.72 15.75 11.41
C VAL A 537 12.26 16.17 11.27
N GLY A 538 11.82 16.47 10.05
CA GLY A 538 10.44 16.86 9.81
C GLY A 538 10.18 17.43 8.43
N PHE A 539 9.00 17.99 8.27
CA PHE A 539 8.47 18.44 7.01
C PHE A 539 7.52 19.64 7.19
N GLY A 540 7.50 20.56 6.23
CA GLY A 540 6.63 21.73 6.21
C GLY A 540 5.85 21.85 4.90
N GLU A 541 4.52 21.97 4.99
CA GLU A 541 3.62 22.10 3.83
C GLU A 541 3.26 23.54 3.47
N ALA A 542 3.41 24.48 4.40
CA ALA A 542 2.99 25.87 4.22
C ALA A 542 4.03 26.75 3.49
N GLY A 543 5.25 26.24 3.26
CA GLY A 543 6.38 27.04 2.81
C GLY A 543 6.91 28.01 3.86
N ASN A 544 7.97 28.74 3.52
CA ASN A 544 8.66 29.71 4.39
C ASN A 544 9.12 29.14 5.75
N THR A 545 9.56 27.88 5.77
CA THR A 545 10.03 27.19 6.97
C THR A 545 11.29 27.85 7.52
N ALA A 546 11.41 27.89 8.86
CA ALA A 546 12.62 28.36 9.53
C ALA A 546 13.78 27.39 9.27
N ILE A 547 14.93 27.94 8.89
CA ILE A 547 16.14 27.15 8.64
C ILE A 547 16.75 26.78 10.00
N PRO A 548 16.91 25.47 10.32
CA PRO A 548 17.48 25.04 11.59
C PRO A 548 18.92 25.54 11.77
N GLU A 549 19.30 25.85 13.01
CA GLU A 549 20.69 26.26 13.30
C GLU A 549 21.66 25.14 12.93
N GLY A 550 22.63 25.45 12.05
CA GLY A 550 23.61 24.48 11.54
C GLY A 550 23.04 23.43 10.57
N GLY A 551 21.72 23.44 10.32
CA GLY A 551 21.03 22.52 9.42
C GLY A 551 20.68 23.16 8.07
N LEU A 552 19.72 22.56 7.37
CA LEU A 552 19.24 23.03 6.07
C LEU A 552 17.77 22.65 5.82
N ILE A 553 17.17 23.24 4.79
CA ILE A 553 15.86 22.88 4.26
C ILE A 553 15.99 22.43 2.80
N LEU A 554 15.36 21.31 2.44
CA LEU A 554 15.16 20.90 1.05
C LEU A 554 13.77 21.33 0.60
N SER A 555 13.68 22.25 -0.34
CA SER A 555 12.42 22.87 -0.74
C SER A 555 12.06 22.49 -2.18
N GLY A 556 11.01 21.69 -2.34
CA GLY A 556 10.56 21.13 -3.61
C GLY A 556 9.22 21.71 -4.08
N HIS A 557 9.02 21.82 -5.39
CA HIS A 557 7.77 22.30 -5.98
C HIS A 557 7.33 21.38 -7.13
N GLU A 558 6.03 21.05 -7.22
CA GLU A 558 5.43 20.17 -8.26
C GLU A 558 6.17 18.84 -8.41
N ASP A 559 6.87 18.58 -9.52
CA ASP A 559 7.59 17.30 -9.72
C ASP A 559 8.59 17.03 -8.58
N MET A 560 9.38 18.04 -8.18
CA MET A 560 10.34 17.88 -7.08
C MET A 560 9.68 17.85 -5.71
N LYS A 561 8.43 18.31 -5.58
CA LYS A 561 7.63 18.04 -4.38
C LYS A 561 7.30 16.55 -4.31
N ASN A 562 6.86 15.94 -5.40
CA ASN A 562 6.55 14.51 -5.39
C ASN A 562 7.80 13.67 -5.12
N GLU A 563 8.93 14.00 -5.73
CA GLU A 563 10.22 13.34 -5.47
C GLU A 563 10.64 13.42 -3.99
N LEU A 564 10.49 14.59 -3.35
CA LEU A 564 10.79 14.74 -1.93
C LEU A 564 9.80 13.96 -1.04
N ILE A 565 8.52 13.86 -1.40
CA ILE A 565 7.52 13.06 -0.67
C ILE A 565 7.85 11.58 -0.79
N GLU A 566 8.13 11.11 -2.01
CA GLU A 566 8.45 9.70 -2.29
C GLU A 566 9.71 9.22 -1.56
N ASN A 567 10.66 10.13 -1.33
CA ASN A 567 11.95 9.84 -0.66
C ASN A 567 12.03 10.39 0.77
N TYR A 568 10.92 10.87 1.35
CA TYR A 568 10.89 11.35 2.73
C TYR A 568 10.91 10.17 3.71
N ILE A 569 12.00 10.06 4.47
CA ILE A 569 12.15 9.07 5.53
C ILE A 569 12.65 9.79 6.77
N LEU A 570 11.84 9.80 7.84
CA LEU A 570 12.19 10.46 9.10
C LEU A 570 13.43 9.78 9.72
N GLY A 571 14.46 10.56 10.03
CA GLY A 571 15.75 10.08 10.52
C GLY A 571 16.78 9.78 9.42
N ALA A 572 16.38 9.72 8.15
CA ALA A 572 17.32 9.48 7.05
C ALA A 572 18.38 10.59 6.94
N LYS A 573 19.59 10.24 6.50
CA LYS A 573 20.69 11.18 6.31
C LYS A 573 20.58 11.88 4.97
N VAL A 574 20.97 13.16 4.94
CA VAL A 574 20.99 14.03 3.77
C VAL A 574 22.40 14.52 3.55
N ILE A 575 22.93 14.27 2.35
CA ILE A 575 24.25 14.72 1.92
C ILE A 575 24.08 15.63 0.72
N ILE A 576 24.69 16.82 0.77
CA ILE A 576 24.69 17.76 -0.36
C ILE A 576 25.96 17.56 -1.18
N ASP A 577 25.84 16.82 -2.28
CA ASP A 577 26.90 16.67 -3.28
C ASP A 577 26.96 17.93 -4.17
N LYS A 578 27.77 18.88 -3.73
CA LYS A 578 27.99 20.14 -4.45
C LYS A 578 28.73 19.96 -5.78
N ALA A 579 29.49 18.88 -5.95
CA ALA A 579 30.28 18.64 -7.16
C ALA A 579 29.37 18.22 -8.32
N ASN A 580 28.43 17.31 -8.06
CA ASN A 580 27.49 16.82 -9.06
C ASN A 580 26.10 17.50 -9.01
N LYS A 581 25.90 18.43 -8.06
CA LYS A 581 24.64 19.13 -7.80
C LYS A 581 23.47 18.21 -7.44
N ASN A 582 23.74 17.25 -6.56
CA ASN A 582 22.73 16.32 -6.06
C ASN A 582 22.52 16.48 -4.55
N VAL A 583 21.28 16.25 -4.14
CA VAL A 583 20.91 15.93 -2.76
C VAL A 583 20.81 14.42 -2.70
N ILE A 584 21.58 13.81 -1.81
CA ILE A 584 21.54 12.38 -1.56
C ILE A 584 20.73 12.19 -0.30
N ILE A 585 19.60 11.50 -0.38
CA ILE A 585 18.81 11.06 0.77
C ILE A 585 19.10 9.58 0.97
N PHE A 586 19.54 9.21 2.15
CA PHE A 586 20.04 7.89 2.46
C PHE A 586 19.39 7.33 3.73
N ASP A 587 18.79 6.16 3.60
CA ASP A 587 18.16 5.38 4.68
C ASP A 587 18.90 4.04 4.82
N ALA A 588 19.15 3.67 6.06
CA ALA A 588 19.87 2.46 6.43
C ALA A 588 19.21 1.81 7.65
N PRO A 589 19.57 0.57 8.00
CA PRO A 589 18.92 -0.11 9.11
C PRO A 589 18.98 0.67 10.44
N GLU A 590 20.06 1.43 10.70
CA GLU A 590 20.18 2.28 11.89
C GLU A 590 19.18 3.45 11.92
N THR A 591 18.67 3.87 10.76
CA THR A 591 17.67 4.94 10.65
C THR A 591 16.43 4.61 11.47
N LYS A 592 16.06 3.33 11.64
CA LYS A 592 14.92 2.93 12.49
C LYS A 592 15.07 3.36 13.94
N ALA A 593 16.30 3.31 14.48
CA ALA A 593 16.59 3.75 15.83
C ALA A 593 16.56 5.29 15.92
N ASP A 594 17.13 5.98 14.93
CA ASP A 594 17.07 7.45 14.82
C ASP A 594 15.62 7.95 14.75
N THR A 595 14.77 7.28 13.96
CA THR A 595 13.33 7.55 13.89
C THR A 595 12.68 7.48 15.28
N SER A 596 13.00 6.45 16.09
CA SER A 596 12.45 6.31 17.44
C SER A 596 12.78 7.49 18.35
N PHE A 597 13.99 8.04 18.25
CA PHE A 597 14.38 9.22 19.04
C PHE A 597 13.59 10.46 18.64
N LEU A 598 13.48 10.72 17.34
CA LEU A 598 12.78 11.90 16.80
C LEU A 598 11.29 11.84 17.11
N LEU A 599 10.68 10.66 16.96
CA LEU A 599 9.28 10.45 17.33
C LEU A 599 9.08 10.61 18.84
N LEU A 600 9.95 10.06 19.68
CA LEU A 600 9.87 10.22 21.13
C LEU A 600 9.95 11.69 21.55
N GLU A 601 10.83 12.48 20.94
CA GLU A 601 10.90 13.92 21.19
C GLU A 601 9.58 14.62 20.81
N GLY A 602 9.01 14.29 19.65
CA GLY A 602 7.70 14.81 19.24
C GLY A 602 6.57 14.43 20.20
N ILE A 603 6.53 13.17 20.65
CA ILE A 603 5.56 12.68 21.64
C ILE A 603 5.74 13.37 22.99
N GLN A 604 6.97 13.55 23.46
CA GLN A 604 7.25 14.26 24.72
C GLN A 604 6.80 15.72 24.63
N ASN A 605 7.07 16.41 23.52
CA ASN A 605 6.60 17.78 23.30
C ASN A 605 5.07 17.87 23.29
N LYS A 606 4.38 16.93 22.62
CA LYS A 606 2.90 16.88 22.61
C LYS A 606 2.35 16.59 24.01
N PHE A 607 2.99 15.70 24.78
CA PHE A 607 2.63 15.40 26.16
C PHE A 607 2.82 16.59 27.10
N ASP A 608 3.94 17.31 26.98
CA ASP A 608 4.23 18.49 27.79
C ASP A 608 3.26 19.63 27.45
N ASN A 609 2.95 19.82 26.17
CA ASN A 609 1.92 20.78 25.74
C ASN A 609 0.54 20.40 26.28
N ALA A 610 0.20 19.11 26.31
CA ALA A 610 -1.03 18.63 26.91
C ALA A 610 -1.08 18.94 28.41
N LYS A 611 0.02 18.77 29.16
CA LYS A 611 0.11 19.16 30.59
C LYS A 611 -0.09 20.67 30.78
N GLU A 612 0.53 21.49 29.94
CA GLU A 612 0.42 22.95 30.01
C GLU A 612 -1.02 23.43 29.76
N ASN A 613 -1.73 22.79 28.82
CA ASN A 613 -3.10 23.12 28.46
C ASN A 613 -4.17 22.36 29.24
N LEU A 614 -3.78 21.50 30.19
CA LEU A 614 -4.69 20.70 31.04
C LEU A 614 -5.69 19.85 30.23
N LEU A 615 -5.25 19.27 29.11
CA LEU A 615 -6.08 18.40 28.26
C LEU A 615 -6.55 17.15 29.03
N ASP A 616 -7.71 16.61 28.67
CA ASP A 616 -8.33 15.47 29.33
C ASP A 616 -7.70 14.11 28.96
N LEU A 617 -6.49 13.88 29.49
CA LEU A 617 -5.70 12.67 29.26
C LEU A 617 -5.48 11.89 30.56
N ASN A 618 -5.29 10.58 30.46
CA ASN A 618 -4.78 9.78 31.57
C ASN A 618 -3.26 9.95 31.71
N TYR A 619 -2.83 11.04 32.35
CA TYR A 619 -1.39 11.40 32.42
C TYR A 619 -0.53 10.29 33.05
N ASN A 620 -1.04 9.56 34.05
CA ASN A 620 -0.28 8.47 34.68
C ASN A 620 -0.03 7.31 33.70
N GLU A 621 -1.06 6.93 32.94
CA GLU A 621 -0.95 5.86 31.95
C GLU A 621 -0.06 6.28 30.78
N VAL A 622 -0.25 7.48 30.24
CA VAL A 622 0.56 8.01 29.14
C VAL A 622 2.02 8.18 29.55
N GLU A 623 2.30 8.70 30.75
CA GLU A 623 3.68 8.85 31.26
C GLU A 623 4.36 7.50 31.45
N GLY A 624 3.67 6.53 32.05
CA GLY A 624 4.20 5.17 32.20
C GLY A 624 4.52 4.51 30.85
N TYR A 625 3.66 4.73 29.85
CA TYR A 625 3.86 4.21 28.50
C TYR A 625 5.04 4.89 27.79
N ILE A 626 5.19 6.21 27.93
CA ILE A 626 6.36 6.97 27.41
C ILE A 626 7.66 6.51 28.10
N ASP A 627 7.63 6.20 29.39
CA ASP A 627 8.81 5.71 30.12
C ASP A 627 9.22 4.30 29.68
N GLU A 628 8.27 3.42 29.37
CA GLU A 628 8.55 2.12 28.77
C GLU A 628 9.22 2.28 27.38
N ILE A 629 8.70 3.19 26.56
CA ILE A 629 9.31 3.54 25.26
C ILE A 629 10.74 4.03 25.44
N LYS A 630 10.99 4.95 26.39
CA LYS A 630 12.35 5.44 26.71
C LYS A 630 13.29 4.29 27.09
N ASN A 631 12.81 3.33 27.87
CA ASN A 631 13.59 2.17 28.27
C ASN A 631 13.94 1.28 27.07
N LEU A 632 12.98 0.97 26.19
CA LEU A 632 13.22 0.20 24.97
C LEU A 632 14.21 0.90 24.05
N ILE A 633 14.05 2.21 23.87
CA ILE A 633 14.94 3.02 23.05
C ILE A 633 16.37 3.04 23.62
N ASN A 634 16.53 3.15 24.95
CA ASN A 634 17.84 3.04 25.60
C ASN A 634 18.44 1.63 25.48
N GLN A 635 17.60 0.59 25.59
CA GLN A 635 18.00 -0.80 25.38
C GLN A 635 18.48 -1.02 23.94
N ALA A 636 17.77 -0.49 22.93
CA ALA A 636 18.17 -0.57 21.53
C ALA A 636 19.55 0.08 21.31
N LYS A 637 19.78 1.28 21.87
CA LYS A 637 21.09 1.95 21.87
C LYS A 637 22.20 1.09 22.48
N GLN A 638 21.95 0.47 23.63
CA GLN A 638 22.92 -0.40 24.27
C GLN A 638 23.20 -1.65 23.42
N LEU A 639 22.17 -2.29 22.88
CA LEU A 639 22.30 -3.44 21.98
C LEU A 639 23.13 -3.09 20.74
N TYR A 640 22.91 -1.92 20.14
CA TYR A 640 23.72 -1.45 19.01
C TYR A 640 25.20 -1.31 19.40
N THR A 641 25.46 -0.68 20.55
CA THR A 641 26.84 -0.49 21.08
C THR A 641 27.53 -1.82 21.39
N ASP A 642 26.76 -2.82 21.83
CA ASP A 642 27.25 -4.18 22.12
C ASP A 642 27.43 -5.04 20.85
N GLY A 643 27.20 -4.50 19.65
CA GLY A 643 27.28 -5.22 18.37
C GLY A 643 26.09 -6.17 18.10
N LYS A 644 25.00 -6.04 18.87
CA LYS A 644 23.77 -6.84 18.76
C LYS A 644 22.73 -6.15 17.87
N PHE A 645 23.09 -5.94 16.60
CA PHE A 645 22.33 -5.10 15.67
C PHE A 645 20.90 -5.61 15.40
N GLU A 646 20.72 -6.92 15.22
CA GLU A 646 19.39 -7.50 14.98
C GLU A 646 18.43 -7.21 16.15
N GLN A 647 18.88 -7.47 17.39
CA GLN A 647 18.07 -7.19 18.58
C GLN A 647 17.81 -5.68 18.74
N SER A 648 18.79 -4.84 18.43
CA SER A 648 18.63 -3.38 18.46
C SER A 648 17.50 -2.90 17.53
N ILE A 649 17.48 -3.41 16.29
CA ILE A 649 16.47 -3.04 15.30
C ILE A 649 15.09 -3.55 15.71
N MET A 650 14.96 -4.81 16.15
CA MET A 650 13.68 -5.33 16.65
C MET A 650 13.16 -4.53 17.85
N THR A 651 14.04 -4.14 18.77
CA THR A 651 13.69 -3.30 19.91
C THR A 651 13.23 -1.90 19.45
N SER A 652 13.88 -1.34 18.43
CA SER A 652 13.50 -0.05 17.83
C SER A 652 12.16 -0.13 17.08
N GLU A 653 11.89 -1.21 16.34
CA GLU A 653 10.59 -1.46 15.69
C GLU A 653 9.45 -1.54 16.73
N THR A 654 9.72 -2.20 17.86
CA THR A 654 8.77 -2.28 18.99
C THR A 654 8.52 -0.90 19.57
N ALA A 655 9.58 -0.13 19.85
CA ALA A 655 9.46 1.24 20.34
C ALA A 655 8.69 2.15 19.37
N ASN A 656 8.94 2.05 18.06
CA ASN A 656 8.24 2.81 17.02
C ASN A 656 6.74 2.48 17.00
N THR A 657 6.38 1.21 17.12
CA THR A 657 4.97 0.79 17.22
C THR A 657 4.30 1.38 18.45
N MET A 658 4.99 1.36 19.59
CA MET A 658 4.50 1.99 20.82
C MET A 658 4.39 3.51 20.69
N LEU A 659 5.33 4.17 20.02
CA LEU A 659 5.28 5.62 19.77
C LEU A 659 4.06 6.03 18.96
N VAL A 660 3.68 5.24 17.95
CA VAL A 660 2.44 5.46 17.18
C VAL A 660 1.22 5.41 18.10
N LYS A 661 1.11 4.38 18.94
CA LYS A 661 0.02 4.29 19.93
C LYS A 661 0.05 5.43 20.95
N ALA A 662 1.24 5.83 21.42
CA ALA A 662 1.39 6.98 22.31
C ALA A 662 0.86 8.27 21.65
N ASN A 663 1.05 8.46 20.34
CA ASN A 663 0.47 9.59 19.62
C ASN A 663 -1.06 9.59 19.68
N TYR A 664 -1.67 8.42 19.59
CA TYR A 664 -3.13 8.25 19.66
C TYR A 664 -3.67 8.52 21.06
N MET A 665 -2.98 8.03 22.10
CA MET A 665 -3.31 8.27 23.52
C MET A 665 -3.23 9.76 23.91
N LEU A 666 -2.51 10.58 23.14
CA LEU A 666 -2.44 12.03 23.31
C LEU A 666 -3.59 12.79 22.63
N ASN A 667 -4.69 12.13 22.28
CA ASN A 667 -5.91 12.77 21.81
C ASN A 667 -7.05 12.54 22.81
N GLU A 668 -7.76 13.60 23.16
CA GLU A 668 -8.81 13.57 24.19
C GLU A 668 -10.00 12.70 23.79
N SER A 669 -10.65 12.07 24.77
CA SER A 669 -11.90 11.33 24.59
C SER A 669 -12.99 11.93 25.46
N PHE A 670 -14.00 12.54 24.82
CA PHE A 670 -15.09 13.24 25.50
C PHE A 670 -16.23 12.29 25.89
N MET A 671 -16.68 12.37 27.14
CA MET A 671 -17.81 11.57 27.64
C MET A 671 -19.18 12.10 27.19
N ILE A 672 -19.25 13.32 26.65
CA ILE A 672 -20.44 13.88 26.01
C ILE A 672 -20.12 14.18 24.53
N GLU A 673 -20.52 13.29 23.63
CA GLU A 673 -20.30 13.39 22.19
C GLU A 673 -21.25 12.45 21.46
N ASN A 674 -21.92 12.91 20.41
CA ASN A 674 -22.61 11.98 19.52
C ASN A 674 -21.55 11.29 18.64
N ARG A 675 -21.35 9.99 18.85
CA ARG A 675 -20.43 9.15 18.07
C ARG A 675 -21.25 8.20 17.21
N ALA A 676 -21.57 8.68 16.03
CA ALA A 676 -22.47 8.03 15.09
C ALA A 676 -21.71 7.26 14.01
N ALA A 677 -22.38 6.29 13.41
CA ALA A 677 -21.93 5.73 12.14
C ALA A 677 -23.13 5.35 11.25
N TRP A 678 -23.05 5.71 9.96
CA TRP A 678 -24.00 5.22 8.96
C TRP A 678 -23.68 3.80 8.57
N TYR A 679 -24.71 2.97 8.40
CA TYR A 679 -24.53 1.56 8.17
C TYR A 679 -25.53 1.00 7.17
N ARG A 680 -25.03 0.36 6.11
CA ARG A 680 -25.84 -0.47 5.21
C ARG A 680 -25.77 -1.91 5.70
N PRO A 681 -26.89 -2.51 6.14
CA PRO A 681 -26.89 -3.88 6.60
C PRO A 681 -26.48 -4.88 5.52
N VAL A 682 -25.76 -5.92 5.94
CA VAL A 682 -25.38 -7.07 5.10
C VAL A 682 -25.67 -8.41 5.77
N GLU A 683 -26.15 -8.36 7.01
CA GLU A 683 -26.42 -9.48 7.89
C GLU A 683 -27.59 -10.33 7.40
N LYS A 684 -27.50 -11.64 7.65
CA LYS A 684 -28.54 -12.61 7.26
C LYS A 684 -29.11 -13.39 8.43
N THR A 685 -28.55 -13.20 9.63
CA THR A 685 -29.00 -13.84 10.87
C THR A 685 -28.99 -12.84 12.02
N GLU A 686 -29.81 -13.07 13.06
CA GLU A 686 -29.76 -12.26 14.28
C GLU A 686 -28.37 -12.25 14.93
N ALA A 687 -27.64 -13.37 14.88
CA ALA A 687 -26.30 -13.47 15.45
C ALA A 687 -25.28 -12.58 14.72
N ASP A 688 -25.42 -12.41 13.41
CA ASP A 688 -24.59 -11.48 12.65
C ASP A 688 -24.90 -10.03 13.07
N VAL A 689 -26.19 -9.68 13.24
CA VAL A 689 -26.61 -8.34 13.68
C VAL A 689 -26.08 -8.04 15.08
N GLU A 690 -26.20 -9.01 16.00
CA GLU A 690 -25.64 -8.89 17.34
C GLU A 690 -24.13 -8.63 17.30
N ALA A 691 -23.40 -9.37 16.45
CA ALA A 691 -21.96 -9.20 16.31
C ALA A 691 -21.58 -7.80 15.80
N THR A 692 -22.35 -7.24 14.86
CA THR A 692 -22.13 -5.87 14.35
C THR A 692 -22.42 -4.82 15.41
N VAL A 693 -23.56 -4.90 16.11
CA VAL A 693 -23.91 -3.95 17.19
C VAL A 693 -22.89 -4.04 18.33
N LYS A 694 -22.46 -5.26 18.69
CA LYS A 694 -21.43 -5.46 19.72
C LYS A 694 -20.09 -4.80 19.33
N LYS A 695 -19.64 -4.93 18.08
CA LYS A 695 -18.43 -4.25 17.59
C LYS A 695 -18.57 -2.73 17.62
N ALA A 696 -19.73 -2.20 17.25
CA ALA A 696 -20.00 -0.77 17.38
C ALA A 696 -19.91 -0.30 18.85
N LYS A 697 -20.39 -1.13 19.80
CA LYS A 697 -20.30 -0.85 21.23
C LYS A 697 -18.85 -0.92 21.74
N GLU A 698 -18.06 -1.89 21.28
CA GLU A 698 -16.63 -2.01 21.58
C GLU A 698 -15.81 -0.80 21.07
N LEU A 699 -16.32 -0.07 20.07
CA LEU A 699 -15.76 1.20 19.58
C LEU A 699 -16.30 2.44 20.33
N ASN A 700 -17.13 2.25 21.36
CA ASN A 700 -17.83 3.33 22.07
C ASN A 700 -18.65 4.25 21.17
N LEU A 701 -19.28 3.70 20.12
CA LEU A 701 -20.30 4.43 19.35
C LEU A 701 -21.58 4.57 20.19
N THR A 702 -22.26 5.70 20.02
CA THR A 702 -23.52 6.02 20.72
C THR A 702 -24.75 5.68 19.89
N ALA A 703 -24.62 5.71 18.56
CA ALA A 703 -25.73 5.49 17.64
C ALA A 703 -25.29 4.85 16.32
N ILE A 704 -26.16 4.01 15.75
CA ILE A 704 -26.03 3.47 14.40
C ILE A 704 -27.21 4.00 13.57
N TYR A 705 -26.88 4.60 12.43
CA TYR A 705 -27.83 5.09 11.45
C TYR A 705 -28.00 4.02 10.38
N VAL A 706 -28.96 3.12 10.63
CA VAL A 706 -29.18 1.91 9.85
C VAL A 706 -29.98 2.25 8.60
N GLU A 707 -29.44 1.93 7.42
CA GLU A 707 -30.12 2.14 6.15
C GLU A 707 -31.31 1.17 6.02
N THR A 708 -32.49 1.69 6.32
CA THR A 708 -33.73 0.90 6.39
C THR A 708 -34.47 0.84 5.07
N TRP A 709 -34.19 1.80 4.18
CA TRP A 709 -34.80 1.97 2.88
C TRP A 709 -33.75 2.41 1.87
N TYR A 710 -33.44 1.53 0.91
CA TYR A 710 -32.47 1.79 -0.17
C TYR A 710 -32.74 0.91 -1.38
N ASP A 711 -32.32 1.35 -2.57
CA ASP A 711 -32.56 0.65 -3.84
C ASP A 711 -34.04 0.22 -4.05
N GLY A 712 -34.97 0.97 -3.45
CA GLY A 712 -36.41 0.70 -3.50
C GLY A 712 -36.85 -0.52 -2.68
N TYR A 713 -36.03 -0.99 -1.74
CA TYR A 713 -36.32 -2.09 -0.84
C TYR A 713 -36.26 -1.66 0.63
N THR A 714 -37.11 -2.27 1.47
CA THR A 714 -36.95 -2.22 2.93
C THR A 714 -36.03 -3.34 3.41
N ILE A 715 -35.47 -3.18 4.61
CA ILE A 715 -34.77 -4.26 5.34
C ILE A 715 -35.69 -5.04 6.30
N PHE A 716 -36.96 -4.64 6.37
CA PHE A 716 -37.92 -5.02 7.40
C PHE A 716 -39.26 -5.47 6.80
N ASP A 717 -40.05 -6.26 7.55
CA ASP A 717 -41.26 -6.93 7.04
C ASP A 717 -42.55 -6.16 7.28
N LYS A 718 -42.63 -5.36 8.36
CA LYS A 718 -43.84 -4.61 8.73
C LYS A 718 -44.03 -3.33 7.91
N ILE A 719 -44.09 -3.47 6.58
CA ILE A 719 -44.38 -2.39 5.63
C ILE A 719 -45.86 -2.42 5.22
N ASP A 720 -46.56 -1.30 5.36
CA ASP A 720 -47.94 -1.11 4.92
C ASP A 720 -47.98 -0.34 3.59
N SER A 721 -47.55 -0.99 2.51
CA SER A 721 -47.59 -0.43 1.16
C SER A 721 -47.80 -1.52 0.10
N GLU A 722 -48.54 -1.21 -0.97
CA GLU A 722 -48.72 -2.14 -2.10
C GLU A 722 -47.54 -2.14 -3.08
N TYR A 723 -46.64 -1.16 -2.98
CA TYR A 723 -45.54 -0.95 -3.93
C TYR A 723 -44.18 -1.36 -3.39
N VAL A 724 -44.03 -1.32 -2.08
CA VAL A 724 -42.77 -1.52 -1.38
C VAL A 724 -42.66 -2.95 -0.87
N ILE A 725 -41.51 -3.58 -1.06
CA ILE A 725 -41.23 -4.93 -0.59
C ILE A 725 -39.90 -4.99 0.15
N LYS A 726 -39.76 -5.97 1.05
CA LYS A 726 -38.48 -6.28 1.70
C LYS A 726 -37.49 -6.83 0.68
N ASN A 727 -36.21 -6.46 0.84
CA ASN A 727 -35.14 -7.00 0.03
C ASN A 727 -35.05 -8.54 0.23
N PRO A 728 -35.19 -9.35 -0.85
CA PRO A 728 -35.12 -10.80 -0.74
C PRO A 728 -33.81 -11.35 -0.18
N MET A 729 -32.72 -10.56 -0.18
CA MET A 729 -31.42 -10.99 0.36
C MET A 729 -31.46 -11.35 1.85
N TYR A 730 -32.42 -10.78 2.59
CA TYR A 730 -32.57 -10.98 4.04
C TYR A 730 -33.43 -12.20 4.41
N GLY A 731 -34.05 -12.86 3.42
CA GLY A 731 -34.92 -14.02 3.67
C GLY A 731 -36.05 -13.68 4.66
N ASP A 732 -36.21 -14.50 5.70
CA ASP A 732 -37.24 -14.33 6.73
C ASP A 732 -36.82 -13.38 7.87
N LEU A 733 -35.58 -12.87 7.88
CA LEU A 733 -35.11 -11.98 8.93
C LEU A 733 -35.72 -10.59 8.76
N ASP A 734 -36.30 -10.06 9.82
CA ASP A 734 -36.55 -8.62 9.97
C ASP A 734 -35.29 -7.99 10.57
N VAL A 735 -34.49 -7.36 9.71
CA VAL A 735 -33.16 -6.88 10.08
C VAL A 735 -33.27 -5.69 11.03
N LEU A 736 -34.26 -4.81 10.81
CA LEU A 736 -34.49 -3.65 11.66
C LEU A 736 -34.89 -4.07 13.07
N GLU A 737 -35.82 -5.01 13.22
CA GLU A 737 -36.21 -5.52 14.53
C GLU A 737 -35.02 -6.10 15.31
N ALA A 738 -34.11 -6.81 14.61
CA ALA A 738 -32.88 -7.33 15.21
C ALA A 738 -31.95 -6.18 15.66
N PHE A 739 -31.75 -5.15 14.84
CA PHE A 739 -30.95 -3.98 15.22
C PHE A 739 -31.55 -3.27 16.44
N LEU A 740 -32.87 -3.04 16.48
CA LEU A 740 -33.55 -2.40 17.61
C LEU A 740 -33.38 -3.21 18.91
N LYS A 741 -33.57 -4.53 18.82
CA LYS A 741 -33.37 -5.45 19.95
C LYS A 741 -31.95 -5.35 20.53
N PHE A 742 -30.94 -5.45 19.68
CA PHE A 742 -29.55 -5.46 20.15
C PHE A 742 -29.04 -4.05 20.48
N GLY A 743 -29.49 -3.01 19.78
CA GLY A 743 -29.24 -1.62 20.15
C GLY A 743 -29.67 -1.36 21.59
N LYS A 744 -30.90 -1.72 21.93
CA LYS A 744 -31.40 -1.66 23.32
C LYS A 744 -30.60 -2.50 24.31
N GLN A 745 -30.17 -3.71 23.91
CA GLN A 745 -29.38 -4.60 24.77
C GLN A 745 -27.98 -4.03 25.09
N TYR A 746 -27.34 -3.37 24.12
CA TYR A 746 -25.97 -2.86 24.25
C TYR A 746 -25.90 -1.35 24.54
N GLY A 747 -27.04 -0.67 24.62
CA GLY A 747 -27.13 0.77 24.87
C GLY A 747 -26.69 1.63 23.69
N ILE A 748 -26.99 1.18 22.46
CA ILE A 748 -26.75 1.91 21.21
C ILE A 748 -28.10 2.31 20.63
N GLU A 749 -28.23 3.57 20.23
CA GLU A 749 -29.42 4.03 19.53
C GLU A 749 -29.45 3.57 18.07
N ILE A 750 -30.64 3.23 17.59
CA ILE A 750 -30.89 2.85 16.21
C ILE A 750 -31.76 3.91 15.54
N HIS A 751 -31.14 4.66 14.66
CA HIS A 751 -31.79 5.67 13.84
C HIS A 751 -32.06 5.07 12.46
N CYS A 752 -33.31 5.14 12.00
CA CYS A 752 -33.70 4.62 10.70
C CYS A 752 -33.31 5.63 9.61
N TRP A 753 -32.26 5.32 8.86
CA TRP A 753 -31.80 6.08 7.69
C TRP A 753 -32.63 5.68 6.46
N VAL A 754 -33.22 6.69 5.80
CA VAL A 754 -34.17 6.51 4.69
C VAL A 754 -33.75 7.35 3.48
N GLU A 755 -33.46 6.71 2.35
CA GLU A 755 -33.24 7.36 1.05
C GLU A 755 -34.58 7.85 0.46
N SER A 756 -35.00 9.07 0.78
CA SER A 756 -36.41 9.51 0.59
C SER A 756 -36.87 9.51 -0.87
N TYR A 757 -36.23 10.31 -1.74
CA TYR A 757 -36.62 10.39 -3.15
C TYR A 757 -35.69 9.64 -4.09
N PHE A 758 -34.51 9.21 -3.62
CA PHE A 758 -33.64 8.31 -4.36
C PHE A 758 -34.14 6.88 -4.14
N VAL A 759 -34.49 6.18 -5.23
CA VAL A 759 -35.13 4.86 -5.15
C VAL A 759 -34.27 3.75 -5.78
N GLY A 760 -33.02 4.07 -6.13
CA GLY A 760 -32.02 3.10 -6.55
C GLY A 760 -31.41 3.33 -7.93
N VAL A 761 -30.56 2.39 -8.33
CA VAL A 761 -29.79 2.45 -9.58
C VAL A 761 -30.47 1.68 -10.71
N GLN A 762 -30.62 2.30 -11.89
CA GLN A 762 -31.22 1.65 -13.06
C GLN A 762 -30.50 0.35 -13.43
N GLY A 763 -31.26 -0.74 -13.56
CA GLY A 763 -30.73 -2.06 -13.90
C GLY A 763 -30.37 -2.92 -12.70
N SER A 764 -30.56 -2.42 -11.46
CA SER A 764 -30.52 -3.26 -10.26
C SER A 764 -31.69 -4.26 -10.24
N ASN A 765 -31.60 -5.27 -9.37
CA ASN A 765 -32.55 -6.39 -9.30
C ASN A 765 -33.94 -6.01 -8.73
N ASN A 766 -34.29 -4.73 -8.61
CA ASN A 766 -35.61 -4.25 -8.19
C ASN A 766 -36.48 -3.81 -9.39
N PRO A 767 -37.44 -4.62 -9.87
CA PRO A 767 -38.18 -4.26 -11.06
C PRO A 767 -39.40 -3.37 -10.82
N THR A 768 -39.92 -3.17 -9.60
CA THR A 768 -41.24 -2.53 -9.46
C THR A 768 -41.15 -1.00 -9.45
N LEU A 769 -40.46 -0.41 -8.47
CA LEU A 769 -40.39 1.06 -8.32
C LEU A 769 -39.52 1.71 -9.40
N LEU A 770 -38.38 1.09 -9.73
CA LEU A 770 -37.48 1.61 -10.74
C LEU A 770 -38.16 1.70 -12.11
N ASN A 771 -39.13 0.86 -12.45
CA ASN A 771 -39.79 0.87 -13.76
C ASN A 771 -41.00 1.82 -13.85
N MET A 772 -41.35 2.56 -12.78
CA MET A 772 -42.41 3.57 -12.79
C MET A 772 -41.93 4.87 -13.44
N LEU A 773 -41.78 4.87 -14.77
CA LEU A 773 -41.23 5.99 -15.54
C LEU A 773 -41.99 7.31 -15.36
N ASP A 774 -43.30 7.22 -15.12
CA ASP A 774 -44.22 8.34 -14.90
C ASP A 774 -44.03 9.02 -13.53
N LEU A 775 -43.39 8.34 -12.58
CA LEU A 775 -43.10 8.88 -11.25
C LEU A 775 -41.69 9.47 -11.13
N ARG A 776 -40.90 9.48 -12.21
CA ARG A 776 -39.51 9.96 -12.16
C ARG A 776 -39.43 11.46 -12.38
N VAL A 777 -38.51 12.11 -11.65
CA VAL A 777 -38.21 13.52 -11.87
C VAL A 777 -37.41 13.71 -13.16
N LEU A 778 -37.71 14.78 -13.90
CA LEU A 778 -37.07 15.13 -15.16
C LEU A 778 -36.09 16.30 -14.99
N SER A 779 -34.94 16.19 -15.64
CA SER A 779 -34.00 17.30 -15.81
C SER A 779 -34.54 18.34 -16.79
N LYS A 780 -33.92 19.51 -16.82
CA LYS A 780 -34.25 20.57 -17.79
C LYS A 780 -34.16 20.09 -19.24
N SER A 781 -33.20 19.22 -19.55
CA SER A 781 -33.02 18.58 -20.86
C SER A 781 -33.91 17.35 -21.09
N GLY A 782 -34.64 16.89 -20.08
CA GLY A 782 -35.57 15.76 -20.14
C GLY A 782 -34.99 14.41 -19.72
N LEU A 783 -33.83 14.37 -19.06
CA LEU A 783 -33.30 13.14 -18.48
C LEU A 783 -34.17 12.70 -17.30
N ASN A 784 -34.52 11.42 -17.25
CA ASN A 784 -35.32 10.81 -16.17
C ASN A 784 -34.47 9.97 -15.19
N TYR A 785 -33.20 10.32 -15.07
CA TYR A 785 -32.22 9.73 -14.16
C TYR A 785 -31.09 10.74 -13.92
N TYR A 786 -30.32 10.54 -12.85
CA TYR A 786 -29.09 11.27 -12.55
C TYR A 786 -27.85 10.40 -12.86
N PRO A 787 -26.97 10.80 -13.80
CA PRO A 787 -25.76 10.05 -14.12
C PRO A 787 -24.70 10.24 -13.03
N VAL A 788 -24.15 9.15 -12.53
CA VAL A 788 -23.07 9.11 -11.53
C VAL A 788 -21.97 8.18 -12.01
N ILE A 789 -20.70 8.48 -11.71
CA ILE A 789 -19.62 7.50 -11.91
C ILE A 789 -19.52 6.68 -10.63
N GLY A 790 -19.85 5.39 -10.71
CA GLY A 790 -19.71 4.48 -9.59
C GLY A 790 -18.24 4.18 -9.27
N ASP A 791 -18.00 3.52 -8.14
CA ASP A 791 -16.66 3.17 -7.66
C ASP A 791 -15.88 2.29 -8.64
N ASP A 792 -16.57 1.54 -9.50
CA ASP A 792 -16.00 0.72 -10.56
C ASP A 792 -15.61 1.52 -11.83
N GLY A 793 -15.74 2.85 -11.76
CA GLY A 793 -15.47 3.78 -12.86
C GLY A 793 -16.52 3.77 -13.97
N LYS A 794 -17.64 3.04 -13.79
CA LYS A 794 -18.72 2.98 -14.79
C LYS A 794 -19.81 4.00 -14.48
N GLU A 795 -20.44 4.49 -15.54
CA GLU A 795 -21.63 5.32 -15.41
C GLU A 795 -22.79 4.48 -14.87
N GLN A 796 -23.32 4.91 -13.73
CA GLN A 796 -24.54 4.45 -13.10
C GLN A 796 -25.63 5.49 -13.29
N LYS A 797 -26.89 5.05 -13.25
CA LYS A 797 -28.05 5.91 -13.49
C LYS A 797 -28.96 5.88 -12.28
N TYR A 798 -28.83 6.89 -11.44
CA TYR A 798 -29.58 7.00 -10.21
C TYR A 798 -31.01 7.43 -10.53
N ILE A 799 -32.00 6.72 -10.01
CA ILE A 799 -33.41 6.99 -10.24
C ILE A 799 -33.97 7.73 -9.04
N PHE A 800 -34.61 8.87 -9.33
CA PHE A 800 -35.28 9.67 -8.33
C PHE A 800 -36.76 9.78 -8.67
N PHE A 801 -37.59 9.69 -7.65
CA PHE A 801 -38.99 10.06 -7.74
C PHE A 801 -39.18 11.57 -7.86
N ASP A 802 -40.26 11.95 -8.54
CA ASP A 802 -40.75 13.32 -8.60
C ASP A 802 -41.36 13.69 -7.23
N PRO A 803 -40.75 14.62 -6.48
CA PRO A 803 -41.23 14.99 -5.16
C PRO A 803 -42.52 15.80 -5.18
N TYR A 804 -43.01 16.27 -6.34
CA TYR A 804 -44.32 16.94 -6.47
C TYR A 804 -45.46 15.96 -6.74
N ASN A 805 -45.14 14.78 -7.27
CA ASN A 805 -46.14 13.79 -7.63
C ASN A 805 -46.74 13.16 -6.36
N THR A 806 -48.04 13.32 -6.16
CA THR A 806 -48.73 12.86 -4.94
C THR A 806 -48.67 11.35 -4.73
N LYS A 807 -48.62 10.55 -5.80
CA LYS A 807 -48.44 9.09 -5.69
C LYS A 807 -47.03 8.74 -5.24
N ALA A 808 -46.02 9.41 -5.78
CA ALA A 808 -44.64 9.21 -5.35
C ALA A 808 -44.43 9.63 -3.89
N GLN A 809 -45.00 10.78 -3.50
CA GLN A 809 -45.01 11.22 -2.10
C GLN A 809 -45.64 10.17 -1.18
N GLN A 810 -46.79 9.60 -1.55
CA GLN A 810 -47.46 8.58 -0.74
C GLN A 810 -46.61 7.32 -0.59
N ILE A 811 -45.97 6.82 -1.65
CA ILE A 811 -45.08 5.64 -1.57
C ILE A 811 -43.96 5.86 -0.55
N VAL A 812 -43.33 7.03 -0.58
CA VAL A 812 -42.26 7.38 0.37
C VAL A 812 -42.83 7.55 1.78
N LEU A 813 -44.00 8.18 1.92
CA LEU A 813 -44.66 8.39 3.21
C LEU A 813 -45.09 7.06 3.86
N ASP A 814 -45.55 6.07 3.09
CA ASP A 814 -45.91 4.73 3.59
C ASP A 814 -44.71 4.07 4.31
N VAL A 815 -43.48 4.30 3.84
CA VAL A 815 -42.25 3.80 4.49
C VAL A 815 -42.05 4.49 5.84
N TYR A 816 -42.16 5.82 5.88
CA TYR A 816 -42.06 6.58 7.13
C TYR A 816 -43.16 6.20 8.14
N GLU A 817 -44.42 6.13 7.70
CA GLU A 817 -45.56 5.73 8.52
C GLU A 817 -45.37 4.31 9.07
N SER A 818 -44.87 3.38 8.26
CA SER A 818 -44.60 2.01 8.70
C SER A 818 -43.51 1.93 9.75
N LEU A 819 -42.41 2.68 9.58
CA LEU A 819 -41.34 2.78 10.57
C LEU A 819 -41.87 3.37 11.89
N ILE A 820 -42.56 4.51 11.81
CA ILE A 820 -43.09 5.25 12.96
C ILE A 820 -44.13 4.43 13.70
N ASN A 821 -45.05 3.75 13.01
CA ASN A 821 -46.17 3.07 13.66
C ASN A 821 -45.80 1.67 14.17
N ASN A 822 -44.96 0.93 13.45
CA ASN A 822 -44.75 -0.51 13.69
C ASN A 822 -43.49 -0.86 14.51
N TYR A 823 -42.60 0.11 14.74
CA TYR A 823 -41.33 -0.09 15.45
C TYR A 823 -41.14 0.91 16.61
N ASP A 824 -40.25 0.55 17.55
CA ASP A 824 -39.83 1.35 18.70
C ASP A 824 -38.45 1.96 18.39
N ILE A 825 -38.43 2.91 17.45
CA ILE A 825 -37.19 3.51 16.91
C ILE A 825 -36.74 4.70 17.77
N ASP A 826 -35.42 4.89 17.89
CA ASP A 826 -34.87 6.06 18.58
C ASP A 826 -34.98 7.34 17.71
N GLY A 827 -34.85 7.18 16.39
CA GLY A 827 -34.93 8.31 15.48
C GLY A 827 -35.06 7.96 14.01
N LEU A 828 -35.26 9.01 13.20
CA LEU A 828 -35.28 9.01 11.75
C LEU A 828 -34.12 9.85 11.22
N ASN A 829 -33.47 9.39 10.17
CA ASN A 829 -32.47 10.15 9.44
C ASN A 829 -32.87 10.30 7.98
N HIS A 830 -33.30 11.51 7.62
CA HIS A 830 -33.71 11.83 6.26
C HIS A 830 -32.48 11.97 5.37
N ASP A 831 -32.35 11.10 4.39
CA ASP A 831 -31.39 11.24 3.31
C ASP A 831 -32.13 11.34 1.98
N TYR A 832 -31.46 11.90 0.96
CA TYR A 832 -32.02 12.14 -0.36
C TYR A 832 -33.40 12.82 -0.33
N ILE A 833 -33.69 13.61 0.71
CA ILE A 833 -34.88 14.46 0.83
C ILE A 833 -34.66 15.76 0.05
N ARG A 834 -34.47 15.60 -1.27
CA ARG A 834 -34.01 16.64 -2.18
C ARG A 834 -34.23 16.22 -3.63
N PHE A 835 -34.05 17.17 -4.55
CA PHE A 835 -33.90 16.84 -5.96
C PHE A 835 -32.48 16.30 -6.25
N PRO A 836 -32.28 15.62 -7.40
CA PRO A 836 -30.95 15.21 -7.84
C PRO A 836 -30.02 16.41 -8.07
N ASP A 837 -28.72 16.15 -8.03
CA ASP A 837 -27.69 17.16 -8.25
C ASP A 837 -27.60 17.57 -9.74
N VAL A 838 -26.97 18.72 -10.00
CA VAL A 838 -26.93 19.36 -11.31
C VAL A 838 -26.00 18.59 -12.27
N VAL A 839 -26.50 18.21 -13.43
CA VAL A 839 -25.70 17.54 -14.47
C VAL A 839 -24.95 18.58 -15.30
N ASN A 840 -23.67 18.33 -15.59
CA ASN A 840 -22.81 19.21 -16.39
C ASN A 840 -22.78 20.68 -15.90
N GLY A 841 -23.03 20.90 -14.60
CA GLY A 841 -23.06 22.22 -13.95
C GLY A 841 -24.19 23.15 -14.38
N THR A 842 -25.14 22.69 -15.20
CA THR A 842 -26.21 23.55 -15.74
C THR A 842 -27.58 22.89 -15.91
N ASP A 843 -27.66 21.55 -15.94
CA ASP A 843 -28.90 20.81 -16.16
C ASP A 843 -29.44 20.29 -14.81
N ASP A 844 -30.26 21.10 -14.15
CA ASP A 844 -30.93 20.80 -12.89
C ASP A 844 -32.30 20.10 -13.10
N TYR A 845 -32.95 19.69 -12.01
CA TYR A 845 -34.15 18.84 -12.02
C TYR A 845 -35.43 19.54 -11.57
N GLY A 846 -36.57 18.92 -11.87
CA GLY A 846 -37.91 19.41 -11.53
C GLY A 846 -38.64 20.05 -12.70
N TYR A 847 -38.38 19.60 -13.93
CA TYR A 847 -38.99 20.13 -15.15
C TYR A 847 -40.13 19.26 -15.71
N ASN A 848 -40.77 18.50 -14.83
CA ASN A 848 -42.00 17.78 -15.13
C ASN A 848 -43.13 18.77 -15.44
N ASP A 849 -44.06 18.38 -16.32
CA ASP A 849 -45.12 19.28 -16.80
C ASP A 849 -46.05 19.75 -15.66
N ASP A 850 -46.29 18.90 -14.67
CA ASP A 850 -47.08 19.21 -13.47
C ASP A 850 -46.36 20.17 -12.52
N ILE A 851 -45.05 20.03 -12.31
CA ILE A 851 -44.25 20.98 -11.51
C ILE A 851 -44.26 22.36 -12.18
N ILE A 852 -44.06 22.42 -13.51
CA ILE A 852 -44.11 23.68 -14.26
C ILE A 852 -45.50 24.32 -14.15
N ALA A 853 -46.57 23.54 -14.33
CA ALA A 853 -47.94 24.02 -14.19
C ALA A 853 -48.24 24.51 -12.76
N GLY A 854 -47.72 23.81 -11.74
CA GLY A 854 -47.82 24.20 -10.33
C GLY A 854 -47.16 25.56 -10.06
N PHE A 855 -45.94 25.76 -10.56
CA PHE A 855 -45.25 27.05 -10.45
C PHE A 855 -46.00 28.18 -11.16
N GLN A 856 -46.46 27.92 -12.38
CA GLN A 856 -47.22 28.89 -13.18
C GLN A 856 -48.51 29.32 -12.47
N ALA A 857 -49.18 28.37 -11.80
CA ALA A 857 -50.35 28.66 -10.98
C ALA A 857 -50.00 29.48 -9.72
N GLU A 858 -49.00 29.05 -8.94
CA GLU A 858 -48.58 29.69 -7.69
C GLU A 858 -48.17 31.16 -7.90
N TYR A 859 -47.41 31.44 -8.96
CA TYR A 859 -46.91 32.78 -9.27
C TYR A 859 -47.77 33.54 -10.28
N ASN A 860 -48.91 32.98 -10.70
CA ASN A 860 -49.82 33.55 -11.71
C ASN A 860 -49.08 34.07 -12.96
N THR A 861 -48.31 33.18 -13.59
CA THR A 861 -47.40 33.47 -14.73
C THR A 861 -47.52 32.40 -15.80
N ASP A 862 -47.27 32.75 -17.07
CA ASP A 862 -47.23 31.81 -18.21
C ASP A 862 -45.81 31.54 -18.71
N LYS A 863 -44.80 32.14 -18.08
CA LYS A 863 -43.40 31.98 -18.49
C LYS A 863 -42.93 30.54 -18.27
N ASP A 864 -42.13 30.03 -19.21
CA ASP A 864 -41.50 28.71 -19.11
C ASP A 864 -40.21 28.80 -18.23
N PRO A 865 -40.13 28.07 -17.10
CA PRO A 865 -38.96 28.06 -16.23
C PRO A 865 -37.66 27.64 -16.92
N LYS A 866 -37.72 26.93 -18.05
CA LYS A 866 -36.54 26.57 -18.85
C LYS A 866 -35.81 27.80 -19.40
N THR A 867 -36.51 28.93 -19.53
CA THR A 867 -35.99 30.18 -20.09
C THR A 867 -35.38 31.12 -19.04
N PHE A 868 -35.52 30.82 -17.75
CA PHE A 868 -35.07 31.72 -16.68
C PHE A 868 -33.54 31.82 -16.61
N ILE A 869 -33.07 33.05 -16.38
CA ILE A 869 -31.64 33.36 -16.22
C ILE A 869 -31.28 33.24 -14.74
N LYS A 870 -30.21 32.49 -14.41
CA LYS A 870 -29.71 32.32 -13.04
C LYS A 870 -29.54 33.68 -12.34
N GLY A 871 -30.11 33.82 -11.14
CA GLY A 871 -30.10 35.04 -10.34
C GLY A 871 -31.22 36.05 -10.63
N SER A 872 -31.97 35.90 -11.71
CA SER A 872 -33.17 36.72 -11.98
C SER A 872 -34.29 36.45 -10.95
N GLN A 873 -35.25 37.37 -10.83
CA GLN A 873 -36.37 37.18 -9.88
C GLN A 873 -37.21 35.96 -10.24
N ASP A 874 -37.48 35.72 -11.53
CA ASP A 874 -38.22 34.52 -11.97
C ASP A 874 -37.46 33.24 -11.60
N TRP A 875 -36.12 33.23 -11.76
CA TRP A 875 -35.29 32.10 -11.34
C TRP A 875 -35.31 31.88 -9.82
N LYS A 876 -35.25 32.95 -9.02
CA LYS A 876 -35.34 32.84 -7.56
C LYS A 876 -36.70 32.29 -7.12
N ASN A 877 -37.79 32.75 -7.74
CA ASN A 877 -39.13 32.22 -7.49
C ASN A 877 -39.23 30.74 -7.87
N TRP A 878 -38.59 30.33 -8.98
CA TRP A 878 -38.54 28.92 -9.41
C TRP A 878 -37.73 28.03 -8.45
N CYS A 879 -36.61 28.52 -7.92
CA CYS A 879 -35.87 27.82 -6.86
C CYS A 879 -36.71 27.71 -5.59
N GLN A 880 -37.36 28.80 -5.14
CA GLN A 880 -38.21 28.81 -3.95
C GLN A 880 -39.39 27.84 -4.10
N PHE A 881 -40.01 27.75 -5.28
CA PHE A 881 -41.10 26.81 -5.52
C PHE A 881 -40.64 25.36 -5.31
N ARG A 882 -39.51 24.97 -5.90
CA ARG A 882 -38.96 23.61 -5.76
C ARG A 882 -38.47 23.31 -4.34
N GLU A 883 -37.94 24.32 -3.65
CA GLU A 883 -37.62 24.23 -2.23
C GLU A 883 -38.88 23.96 -1.40
N ASN A 884 -39.98 24.66 -1.66
CA ASN A 884 -41.24 24.47 -0.96
C ASN A 884 -41.82 23.06 -1.15
N ILE A 885 -41.65 22.45 -2.34
CA ILE A 885 -42.05 21.06 -2.57
C ILE A 885 -41.38 20.10 -1.58
N ILE A 886 -40.08 20.29 -1.31
CA ILE A 886 -39.35 19.47 -0.35
C ILE A 886 -39.79 19.83 1.08
N ASN A 887 -39.87 21.12 1.42
CA ASN A 887 -40.29 21.58 2.75
C ASN A 887 -41.67 21.00 3.11
N ASP A 888 -42.65 21.06 2.20
CA ASP A 888 -44.00 20.52 2.39
C ASP A 888 -43.98 19.03 2.71
N PHE A 889 -43.05 18.27 2.11
CA PHE A 889 -42.90 16.85 2.42
C PHE A 889 -42.27 16.61 3.80
N VAL A 890 -41.27 17.40 4.20
CA VAL A 890 -40.70 17.37 5.56
C VAL A 890 -41.81 17.66 6.59
N TYR A 891 -42.66 18.66 6.36
CA TYR A 891 -43.82 18.96 7.21
C TYR A 891 -44.81 17.79 7.30
N LYS A 892 -45.02 17.03 6.22
CA LYS A 892 -45.88 15.83 6.27
C LYS A 892 -45.29 14.76 7.18
N ILE A 893 -43.98 14.51 7.10
CA ILE A 893 -43.32 13.53 7.96
C ILE A 893 -43.43 13.98 9.43
N ASP A 894 -43.15 15.25 9.72
CA ASP A 894 -43.31 15.82 11.06
C ASP A 894 -44.74 15.68 11.59
N GLN A 895 -45.76 15.90 10.75
CA GLN A 895 -47.16 15.69 11.14
C GLN A 895 -47.44 14.22 11.51
N VAL A 896 -46.90 13.26 10.75
CA VAL A 896 -47.03 11.83 11.09
C VAL A 896 -46.38 11.52 12.44
N ILE A 897 -45.20 12.09 12.71
CA ILE A 897 -44.52 11.92 14.01
C ILE A 897 -45.38 12.50 15.13
N LYS A 898 -45.87 13.74 14.99
CA LYS A 898 -46.75 14.40 15.98
C LYS A 898 -48.04 13.61 16.22
N ASP A 899 -48.69 13.13 15.17
CA ASP A 899 -49.92 12.35 15.26
C ASP A 899 -49.71 10.99 15.93
N SER A 900 -48.51 10.40 15.82
CA SER A 900 -48.16 9.15 16.49
C SER A 900 -48.05 9.29 18.02
N GLY A 901 -47.78 10.50 18.52
CA GLY A 901 -47.53 10.78 19.93
C GLY A 901 -46.25 10.14 20.50
N LYS A 902 -45.36 9.63 19.62
CA LYS A 902 -44.05 9.07 20.00
C LYS A 902 -42.99 10.17 20.04
N ASP A 903 -42.05 10.04 20.96
CA ASP A 903 -40.85 10.88 21.00
C ASP A 903 -39.79 10.25 20.09
N ILE A 904 -39.68 10.76 18.86
CA ILE A 904 -38.76 10.28 17.83
C ILE A 904 -37.80 11.42 17.49
N SER A 905 -36.49 11.16 17.57
CA SER A 905 -35.50 12.15 17.15
C SER A 905 -35.45 12.24 15.62
N VAL A 906 -35.45 13.46 15.09
CA VAL A 906 -35.36 13.68 13.63
C VAL A 906 -34.02 14.27 13.25
N SER A 907 -33.34 13.66 12.30
CA SER A 907 -32.08 14.14 11.76
C SER A 907 -32.07 14.12 10.24
N CYS A 908 -31.13 14.82 9.60
CA CYS A 908 -31.03 14.83 8.14
C CYS A 908 -29.60 14.84 7.64
N ALA A 909 -29.31 14.01 6.63
CA ALA A 909 -28.07 14.01 5.86
C ALA A 909 -28.06 15.20 4.87
N LEU A 910 -27.19 16.16 5.15
CA LEU A 910 -27.03 17.41 4.44
C LEU A 910 -25.82 17.36 3.51
N PHE A 911 -26.01 17.96 2.34
CA PHE A 911 -24.91 18.20 1.41
C PHE A 911 -23.84 19.11 2.04
N PRO A 912 -22.53 18.87 1.83
CA PRO A 912 -21.48 19.61 2.52
C PRO A 912 -21.50 21.12 2.22
N ASN A 913 -21.94 21.52 1.03
CA ASN A 913 -22.18 22.94 0.73
C ASN A 913 -23.65 23.32 1.00
N VAL A 914 -23.98 23.48 2.29
CA VAL A 914 -25.35 23.77 2.77
C VAL A 914 -25.95 25.07 2.22
N GLU A 915 -25.14 26.05 1.81
CA GLU A 915 -25.65 27.30 1.22
C GLU A 915 -26.01 27.15 -0.25
N GLU A 916 -25.21 26.41 -1.03
CA GLU A 916 -25.51 26.15 -2.44
C GLU A 916 -26.68 25.18 -2.58
N ALA A 917 -26.81 24.23 -1.65
CA ALA A 917 -27.83 23.18 -1.65
C ALA A 917 -29.27 23.71 -1.80
N LYS A 918 -29.58 24.90 -1.27
CA LYS A 918 -30.89 25.56 -1.40
C LYS A 918 -31.28 25.86 -2.85
N THR A 919 -30.30 26.00 -3.74
CA THR A 919 -30.53 26.42 -5.14
C THR A 919 -30.13 25.39 -6.18
N THR A 920 -29.39 24.34 -5.80
CA THR A 920 -28.97 23.25 -6.70
C THR A 920 -29.79 21.99 -6.53
N ILE A 921 -30.05 21.59 -5.28
CA ILE A 921 -30.79 20.37 -4.92
C ILE A 921 -32.06 20.66 -4.10
N PHE A 922 -32.28 21.94 -3.79
CA PHE A 922 -33.43 22.50 -3.07
C PHE A 922 -33.58 21.94 -1.64
N GLN A 923 -32.45 21.64 -1.00
CA GLN A 923 -32.36 21.23 0.40
C GLN A 923 -32.13 22.48 1.27
N ASN A 924 -33.16 22.97 1.98
CA ASN A 924 -33.06 24.14 2.85
C ASN A 924 -33.05 23.76 4.34
N ALA A 925 -31.90 23.27 4.80
CA ALA A 925 -31.70 22.88 6.19
C ALA A 925 -32.02 23.98 7.21
N LYS A 926 -31.74 25.25 6.89
CA LYS A 926 -32.00 26.36 7.82
C LYS A 926 -33.49 26.53 8.09
N ALA A 927 -34.33 26.40 7.07
CA ALA A 927 -35.77 26.47 7.25
C ALA A 927 -36.29 25.32 8.13
N TRP A 928 -35.66 24.14 8.05
CA TRP A 928 -36.04 22.98 8.86
C TRP A 928 -35.59 23.13 10.31
N VAL A 929 -34.39 23.65 10.55
CA VAL A 929 -33.91 24.01 11.90
C VAL A 929 -34.82 25.06 12.53
N ASP A 930 -35.12 26.14 11.81
CA ASP A 930 -35.92 27.26 12.34
C ASP A 930 -37.37 26.88 12.66
N ALA A 931 -37.91 25.89 11.95
CA ALA A 931 -39.23 25.35 12.17
C ALA A 931 -39.24 24.15 13.16
N GLY A 932 -38.08 23.74 13.68
CA GLY A 932 -37.94 22.57 14.57
C GLY A 932 -38.31 21.24 13.94
N LEU A 933 -38.17 21.12 12.61
CA LEU A 933 -38.46 19.90 11.86
C LEU A 933 -37.30 18.89 11.92
N ILE A 934 -36.10 19.35 12.27
CA ILE A 934 -34.95 18.49 12.52
C ILE A 934 -34.33 18.85 13.88
N ASP A 935 -34.04 17.83 14.67
CA ASP A 935 -33.34 17.95 15.96
C ASP A 935 -31.82 17.98 15.79
N GLU A 936 -31.30 17.34 14.73
CA GLU A 936 -29.86 17.27 14.46
C GLU A 936 -29.52 17.30 12.95
N ALA A 937 -28.60 18.19 12.57
CA ALA A 937 -28.08 18.29 11.21
C ALA A 937 -26.80 17.45 11.00
N PHE A 938 -26.81 16.51 10.06
CA PHE A 938 -25.64 15.69 9.71
C PHE A 938 -25.05 16.15 8.39
N THR A 939 -23.81 16.65 8.35
CA THR A 939 -23.17 17.05 7.07
C THR A 939 -22.25 15.96 6.53
N MET A 940 -22.30 15.69 5.23
CA MET A 940 -21.41 14.72 4.55
C MET A 940 -20.05 15.35 4.20
N SER A 941 -19.20 15.60 5.20
CA SER A 941 -17.89 16.26 5.08
C SER A 941 -16.77 15.30 4.66
N TYR A 942 -16.97 14.59 3.55
CA TYR A 942 -16.07 13.53 3.06
C TYR A 942 -14.83 14.07 2.34
N PHE A 943 -14.10 14.98 2.98
CA PHE A 943 -12.85 15.56 2.48
C PHE A 943 -11.63 14.74 2.94
N LEU A 944 -10.53 14.85 2.19
CA LEU A 944 -9.27 14.16 2.51
C LEU A 944 -8.39 14.93 3.51
N ASP A 945 -8.62 16.24 3.64
CA ASP A 945 -7.79 17.15 4.43
C ASP A 945 -8.55 17.75 5.61
N VAL A 946 -7.80 18.11 6.67
CA VAL A 946 -8.34 18.71 7.90
C VAL A 946 -8.97 20.09 7.66
N PRO A 947 -8.35 21.04 6.91
CA PRO A 947 -8.91 22.37 6.71
C PRO A 947 -10.30 22.39 6.07
N SER A 948 -10.56 21.51 5.10
CA SER A 948 -11.86 21.42 4.44
C SER A 948 -12.95 20.90 5.39
N VAL A 949 -12.65 19.89 6.21
CA VAL A 949 -13.55 19.40 7.26
C VAL A 949 -13.84 20.49 8.29
N GLU A 950 -12.81 21.20 8.75
CA GLU A 950 -12.95 22.29 9.72
C GLU A 950 -13.82 23.43 9.17
N ALA A 951 -13.63 23.82 7.90
CA ALA A 951 -14.41 24.86 7.25
C ALA A 951 -15.89 24.48 7.09
N ASN A 952 -16.18 23.22 6.78
CA ASN A 952 -17.54 22.71 6.74
C ASN A 952 -18.18 22.70 8.14
N ALA A 953 -17.48 22.20 9.16
CA ALA A 953 -17.96 22.22 10.55
C ALA A 953 -18.31 23.63 11.03
N LYS A 954 -17.46 24.61 10.72
CA LYS A 954 -17.72 26.04 11.00
C LYS A 954 -18.99 26.55 10.33
N THR A 955 -19.22 26.14 9.09
CA THR A 955 -20.36 26.60 8.30
C THR A 955 -21.66 26.02 8.84
N VAL A 956 -21.67 24.73 9.15
CA VAL A 956 -22.83 24.04 9.72
C VAL A 956 -23.14 24.54 11.12
N SER A 957 -22.13 24.74 11.97
CA SER A 957 -22.27 25.34 13.30
C SER A 957 -23.00 26.69 13.25
N LYS A 958 -22.66 27.55 12.29
CA LYS A 958 -23.34 28.84 12.09
C LYS A 958 -24.76 28.72 11.53
N LEU A 959 -24.99 27.74 10.66
CA LEU A 959 -26.32 27.49 10.10
C LEU A 959 -27.28 27.03 11.19
N VAL A 960 -26.82 26.15 12.06
CA VAL A 960 -27.65 25.49 13.09
C VAL A 960 -27.85 26.35 14.33
N GLY A 961 -26.83 27.11 14.76
CA GLY A 961 -26.94 28.01 15.91
C GLY A 961 -27.18 27.29 17.25
N GLU A 962 -28.18 27.77 18.00
CA GLU A 962 -28.65 27.19 19.26
C GLU A 962 -29.99 26.44 19.09
N GLU A 963 -30.56 26.45 17.89
CA GLU A 963 -31.89 25.95 17.59
C GLU A 963 -31.94 24.42 17.43
N ALA A 964 -30.83 23.79 17.04
CA ALA A 964 -30.69 22.34 16.91
C ALA A 964 -29.26 21.86 17.22
N PHE A 965 -29.06 20.53 17.18
CA PHE A 965 -27.73 19.92 17.27
C PHE A 965 -27.12 19.71 15.87
N PHE A 966 -25.84 19.41 15.79
CA PHE A 966 -25.22 19.02 14.53
C PHE A 966 -24.11 17.98 14.71
N THR A 967 -23.91 17.17 13.69
CA THR A 967 -22.86 16.16 13.62
C THR A 967 -22.15 16.23 12.27
N ILE A 968 -20.82 16.14 12.30
CA ILE A 968 -20.00 16.21 11.09
C ILE A 968 -19.63 14.80 10.64
N GLY A 969 -20.03 14.45 9.42
CA GLY A 969 -19.75 13.19 8.77
C GLY A 969 -18.36 13.16 8.13
N ILE A 970 -17.54 12.16 8.45
CA ILE A 970 -16.22 11.92 7.83
C ILE A 970 -16.17 10.52 7.20
N ALA A 971 -15.30 10.34 6.20
CA ALA A 971 -15.27 9.14 5.37
C ALA A 971 -14.19 8.14 5.80
N ALA A 972 -14.61 6.96 6.26
CA ALA A 972 -13.74 5.79 6.42
C ALA A 972 -13.62 4.96 5.14
N PHE A 973 -14.55 5.09 4.19
CA PHE A 973 -14.50 4.38 2.89
C PHE A 973 -13.47 4.96 1.92
N ILE A 974 -12.97 6.16 2.18
CA ILE A 974 -11.89 6.80 1.44
C ILE A 974 -10.63 6.69 2.28
N LYS A 975 -9.52 6.24 1.68
CA LYS A 975 -8.26 6.06 2.41
C LYS A 975 -7.64 7.42 2.79
N VAL A 976 -7.95 7.88 4.00
CA VAL A 976 -7.30 9.00 4.70
C VAL A 976 -6.16 8.46 5.57
N GLU A 977 -5.05 9.18 5.67
CA GLU A 977 -3.96 8.82 6.60
C GLU A 977 -4.47 8.87 8.06
N THR A 978 -3.98 7.97 8.91
CA THR A 978 -4.57 7.72 10.23
C THR A 978 -4.50 8.93 11.17
N ASN A 979 -3.37 9.64 11.22
CA ASN A 979 -3.26 10.85 12.04
C ASN A 979 -4.16 11.97 11.49
N THR A 980 -4.23 12.12 10.18
CA THR A 980 -5.13 13.06 9.50
C THR A 980 -6.60 12.78 9.85
N PHE A 981 -7.00 11.50 9.89
CA PHE A 981 -8.35 11.10 10.30
C PHE A 981 -8.65 11.51 11.76
N CYS A 982 -7.69 11.31 12.67
CA CYS A 982 -7.80 11.81 14.05
C CYS A 982 -7.84 13.35 14.12
N ASP A 983 -7.02 14.03 13.33
CA ASP A 983 -6.97 15.49 13.30
C ASP A 983 -8.26 16.10 12.73
N GLN A 984 -8.95 15.42 11.81
CA GLN A 984 -10.29 15.80 11.36
C GLN A 984 -11.29 15.79 12.52
N ILE A 985 -11.28 14.75 13.37
CA ILE A 985 -12.13 14.67 14.58
C ILE A 985 -11.78 15.79 15.56
N THR A 986 -10.49 16.04 15.80
CA THR A 986 -10.03 17.15 16.66
C THR A 986 -10.46 18.51 16.11
N ALA A 987 -10.42 18.71 14.79
CA ALA A 987 -10.84 19.95 14.15
C ALA A 987 -12.37 20.16 14.23
N ILE A 988 -13.16 19.09 14.15
CA ILE A 988 -14.61 19.15 14.35
C ILE A 988 -14.93 19.67 15.76
N ARG A 989 -14.26 19.13 16.78
CA ARG A 989 -14.48 19.47 18.21
C ARG A 989 -14.20 20.92 18.58
N LYS A 990 -13.53 21.70 17.72
CA LYS A 990 -13.38 23.16 17.90
C LYS A 990 -14.72 23.91 17.83
N TYR A 991 -15.77 23.28 17.29
CA TYR A 991 -17.10 23.87 17.16
C TYR A 991 -18.05 23.20 18.15
N SER A 992 -18.41 23.94 19.20
CA SER A 992 -19.19 23.41 20.32
C SER A 992 -20.55 22.82 19.90
N GLY A 993 -20.91 21.75 20.61
CA GLY A 993 -22.19 21.06 20.40
C GLY A 993 -22.22 20.19 19.14
N THR A 994 -21.06 19.72 18.70
CA THR A 994 -20.89 18.83 17.55
C THR A 994 -20.80 17.36 17.97
N GLY A 995 -21.28 16.45 17.12
CA GLY A 995 -20.85 15.05 17.10
C GLY A 995 -19.99 14.71 15.88
N VAL A 996 -19.56 13.46 15.81
CA VAL A 996 -18.85 12.87 14.65
C VAL A 996 -19.64 11.68 14.14
N ALA A 997 -19.87 11.64 12.82
CA ALA A 997 -20.45 10.49 12.14
C ALA A 997 -19.45 9.86 11.18
N ILE A 998 -19.21 8.56 11.30
CA ILE A 998 -18.30 7.85 10.39
C ILE A 998 -19.12 7.19 9.28
N PHE A 999 -18.87 7.61 8.03
CA PHE A 999 -19.41 6.95 6.85
C PHE A 999 -18.36 6.00 6.26
N SER A 1000 -18.58 4.69 6.19
CA SER A 1000 -19.63 3.93 6.87
C SER A 1000 -19.02 3.00 7.92
N LEU A 1001 -19.87 2.49 8.81
CA LEU A 1001 -19.47 1.48 9.79
C LEU A 1001 -18.89 0.23 9.11
N ASN A 1002 -19.36 -0.16 7.91
CA ASN A 1002 -18.76 -1.27 7.15
C ASN A 1002 -17.29 -1.00 6.81
N ALA A 1003 -16.95 0.24 6.43
CA ALA A 1003 -15.58 0.62 6.09
C ALA A 1003 -14.72 0.83 7.34
N LEU A 1004 -15.31 1.28 8.45
CA LEU A 1004 -14.62 1.46 9.72
C LEU A 1004 -14.19 0.12 10.34
N LEU A 1005 -15.11 -0.85 10.40
CA LEU A 1005 -14.87 -2.14 11.03
C LEU A 1005 -13.76 -2.92 10.29
N GLY A 1006 -12.64 -3.16 10.96
CA GLY A 1006 -11.49 -3.88 10.39
C GLY A 1006 -10.53 -3.00 9.57
N SER A 1007 -10.69 -1.68 9.62
CA SER A 1007 -9.76 -0.72 9.01
C SER A 1007 -8.62 -0.31 9.95
N GLN A 1008 -7.68 0.46 9.39
CA GLN A 1008 -6.59 1.11 10.12
C GLN A 1008 -7.04 2.17 11.14
N TYR A 1009 -8.35 2.51 11.19
CA TYR A 1009 -8.89 3.54 12.08
C TYR A 1009 -9.39 3.00 13.42
N VAL A 1010 -9.46 1.68 13.63
CA VAL A 1010 -9.98 1.11 14.89
C VAL A 1010 -9.02 1.36 16.07
N GLU A 1011 -7.74 1.01 15.90
CA GLU A 1011 -6.71 1.22 16.93
C GLU A 1011 -6.58 2.69 17.37
N PRO A 1012 -6.44 3.69 16.47
CA PRO A 1012 -6.29 5.08 16.88
C PRO A 1012 -7.53 5.63 17.60
N LEU A 1013 -8.74 5.21 17.21
CA LEU A 1013 -9.96 5.62 17.89
C LEU A 1013 -10.03 5.00 19.29
N THR A 1014 -9.80 3.69 19.41
CA THR A 1014 -9.89 2.98 20.70
C THR A 1014 -8.75 3.33 21.67
N ALA A 1015 -7.56 3.65 21.16
CA ALA A 1015 -6.44 4.12 21.98
C ALA A 1015 -6.52 5.61 22.34
N GLY A 1016 -7.34 6.39 21.62
CA GLY A 1016 -7.42 7.84 21.73
C GLY A 1016 -8.85 8.34 21.83
N GLN A 1017 -9.37 8.90 20.73
CA GLN A 1017 -10.55 9.77 20.74
C GLN A 1017 -11.84 9.08 21.20
N PHE A 1018 -11.94 7.76 21.06
CA PHE A 1018 -13.08 6.92 21.50
C PHE A 1018 -12.69 5.96 22.62
N SER A 1019 -11.62 6.23 23.39
CA SER A 1019 -11.17 5.36 24.48
C SER A 1019 -12.13 5.30 25.68
N ARG A 1020 -12.97 6.32 25.88
CA ARG A 1020 -14.00 6.36 26.95
C ARG A 1020 -15.39 6.18 26.38
N GLU A 1021 -16.30 5.59 27.14
CA GLU A 1021 -17.73 5.60 26.79
C GLU A 1021 -18.25 7.04 26.69
N SER A 1022 -19.23 7.26 25.82
CA SER A 1022 -19.82 8.57 25.59
C SER A 1022 -21.35 8.51 25.53
N VAL A 1023 -22.00 9.63 25.77
CA VAL A 1023 -23.44 9.82 25.57
C VAL A 1023 -23.69 11.00 24.61
N PRO A 1024 -24.76 10.96 23.79
CA PRO A 1024 -25.06 12.08 22.89
C PRO A 1024 -25.41 13.37 23.63
N GLY A 1025 -24.92 14.50 23.11
CA GLY A 1025 -25.15 15.83 23.71
C GLY A 1025 -26.60 16.33 23.69
N TYR A 1026 -27.49 15.67 22.95
CA TYR A 1026 -28.93 16.01 22.92
C TYR A 1026 -29.76 15.33 24.00
N LYS A 1027 -29.17 14.44 24.81
CA LYS A 1027 -29.79 13.83 25.99
C LYS A 1027 -29.52 14.69 27.22
N TYR A 1028 -30.29 15.77 27.39
CA TYR A 1028 -30.06 16.77 28.44
C TYR A 1028 -29.92 16.18 29.86
N ASP A 1029 -30.65 15.09 30.14
CA ASP A 1029 -30.61 14.36 31.39
C ASP A 1029 -29.29 13.61 31.58
N GLN A 1030 -28.78 12.98 30.52
CA GLN A 1030 -27.46 12.35 30.54
C GLN A 1030 -26.34 13.39 30.50
N VAL A 1031 -26.52 14.51 29.81
CA VAL A 1031 -25.55 15.62 29.79
C VAL A 1031 -25.30 16.15 31.19
N ILE A 1032 -26.34 16.37 32.00
CA ILE A 1032 -26.14 16.89 33.36
C ILE A 1032 -25.51 15.83 34.28
N ILE A 1033 -25.94 14.56 34.18
CA ILE A 1033 -25.43 13.48 35.03
C ILE A 1033 -23.99 13.12 34.63
N ARG A 1034 -23.79 12.70 33.38
CA ARG A 1034 -22.48 12.26 32.87
C ARG A 1034 -21.51 13.41 32.69
N GLY A 1035 -21.99 14.62 32.38
CA GLY A 1035 -21.15 15.81 32.29
C GLY A 1035 -20.61 16.22 33.65
N SER A 1036 -21.43 16.16 34.70
CA SER A 1036 -20.97 16.38 36.07
C SER A 1036 -19.99 15.30 36.52
N GLU A 1037 -20.29 14.02 36.24
CA GLU A 1037 -19.39 12.89 36.51
C GLU A 1037 -18.03 13.07 35.83
N ASP A 1038 -18.03 13.42 34.54
CA ASP A 1038 -16.82 13.63 33.76
C ASP A 1038 -16.01 14.83 34.26
N PHE A 1039 -16.68 15.92 34.63
CA PHE A 1039 -16.01 17.09 35.18
C PHE A 1039 -15.39 16.79 36.56
N ILE A 1040 -16.09 16.07 37.44
CA ILE A 1040 -15.53 15.59 38.71
C ILE A 1040 -14.32 14.69 38.46
N ARG A 1041 -14.43 13.75 37.51
CA ARG A 1041 -13.32 12.88 37.12
C ARG A 1041 -12.11 13.70 36.68
N ARG A 1042 -12.27 14.69 35.81
CA ARG A 1042 -11.18 15.58 35.36
C ARG A 1042 -10.58 16.38 36.51
N ILE A 1043 -11.40 16.84 37.46
CA ILE A 1043 -10.90 17.47 38.69
C ILE A 1043 -9.96 16.53 39.46
N VAL A 1044 -10.32 15.26 39.59
CA VAL A 1044 -9.53 14.27 40.35
C VAL A 1044 -8.30 13.81 39.58
N GLU A 1045 -8.47 13.43 38.31
CA GLU A 1045 -7.47 12.72 37.50
C GLU A 1045 -6.51 13.65 36.76
N VAL A 1046 -6.94 14.88 36.43
CA VAL A 1046 -6.15 15.84 35.65
C VAL A 1046 -5.78 17.04 36.50
N TYR A 1047 -6.78 17.83 36.92
CA TYR A 1047 -6.53 19.13 37.52
C TYR A 1047 -5.84 19.03 38.89
N SER A 1048 -6.29 18.11 39.75
CA SER A 1048 -5.66 17.88 41.07
C SER A 1048 -4.26 17.29 40.97
N VAL A 1049 -3.98 16.54 39.90
CA VAL A 1049 -2.67 15.93 39.65
C VAL A 1049 -1.67 16.98 39.18
N LEU A 1050 -2.08 17.83 38.22
CA LEU A 1050 -1.22 18.84 37.61
C LEU A 1050 -1.11 20.13 38.44
N LYS A 1051 -2.13 20.43 39.28
CA LYS A 1051 -2.23 21.65 40.10
C LYS A 1051 -2.55 21.32 41.56
N PRO A 1052 -1.69 20.55 42.25
CA PRO A 1052 -1.95 20.07 43.61
C PRO A 1052 -2.16 21.20 44.64
N GLU A 1053 -1.63 22.39 44.38
CA GLU A 1053 -1.84 23.60 45.19
C GLU A 1053 -3.28 24.11 45.19
N SER A 1054 -4.08 23.75 44.19
CA SER A 1054 -5.49 24.16 44.05
C SER A 1054 -6.48 23.14 44.64
N LYS A 1055 -5.98 22.00 45.17
CA LYS A 1055 -6.78 20.84 45.58
C LYS A 1055 -7.98 21.18 46.48
N THR A 1056 -7.81 22.00 47.53
CA THR A 1056 -8.92 22.33 48.45
C THR A 1056 -10.11 22.96 47.71
N LYS A 1057 -9.84 23.85 46.75
CA LYS A 1057 -10.90 24.55 46.00
C LYS A 1057 -11.49 23.69 44.89
N LEU A 1058 -10.66 22.80 44.32
CA LEU A 1058 -11.11 21.75 43.41
C LEU A 1058 -12.10 20.79 44.10
N ASP A 1059 -11.83 20.43 45.36
CA ASP A 1059 -12.74 19.61 46.16
C ASP A 1059 -14.08 20.34 46.41
N GLU A 1060 -14.05 21.66 46.65
CA GLU A 1060 -15.28 22.48 46.77
C GLU A 1060 -16.10 22.48 45.46
N LEU A 1061 -15.46 22.66 44.31
CA LEU A 1061 -16.12 22.59 43.00
C LEU A 1061 -16.72 21.19 42.74
N SER A 1062 -16.00 20.14 43.14
CA SER A 1062 -16.48 18.75 43.02
C SER A 1062 -17.76 18.50 43.82
N VAL A 1063 -17.91 19.15 45.00
CA VAL A 1063 -19.14 19.08 45.78
C VAL A 1063 -20.29 19.74 45.03
N MET A 1064 -20.09 20.94 44.47
CA MET A 1064 -21.13 21.62 43.69
C MET A 1064 -21.58 20.77 42.49
N LEU A 1065 -20.64 20.12 41.80
CA LEU A 1065 -20.93 19.20 40.69
C LEU A 1065 -21.66 17.93 41.16
N SER A 1066 -21.31 17.39 42.34
CA SER A 1066 -21.98 16.22 42.91
C SER A 1066 -23.43 16.52 43.28
N ASP A 1067 -23.69 17.72 43.81
CA ASP A 1067 -25.04 18.20 44.10
C ASP A 1067 -25.85 18.34 42.79
N LEU A 1068 -25.25 18.93 41.75
CA LEU A 1068 -25.87 19.08 40.44
C LEU A 1068 -26.17 17.72 39.77
N GLN A 1069 -25.23 16.77 39.84
CA GLN A 1069 -25.42 15.40 39.39
C GLN A 1069 -26.62 14.75 40.09
N SER A 1070 -26.70 14.87 41.42
CA SER A 1070 -27.78 14.29 42.23
C SER A 1070 -29.15 14.87 41.83
N ILE A 1071 -29.22 16.17 41.55
CA ILE A 1071 -30.45 16.82 41.05
C ILE A 1071 -30.86 16.22 39.69
N GLY A 1072 -29.90 15.98 38.79
CA GLY A 1072 -30.17 15.30 37.51
C GLY A 1072 -30.69 13.87 37.69
N GLU A 1073 -30.08 13.09 38.57
CA GLU A 1073 -30.49 11.71 38.90
C GLU A 1073 -31.91 11.65 39.50
N ASP A 1074 -32.24 12.59 40.39
CA ASP A 1074 -33.58 12.74 40.97
C ASP A 1074 -34.62 13.10 39.88
N PHE A 1075 -34.25 13.97 38.94
CA PHE A 1075 -35.11 14.34 37.81
C PHE A 1075 -35.41 13.13 36.92
N VAL A 1076 -34.41 12.37 36.50
CA VAL A 1076 -34.60 11.13 35.71
C VAL A 1076 -35.47 10.12 36.44
N SER A 1077 -35.24 9.96 37.75
CA SER A 1077 -36.02 9.05 38.60
C SER A 1077 -37.49 9.44 38.71
N SER A 1078 -37.81 10.72 38.57
CA SER A 1078 -39.19 11.22 38.58
C SER A 1078 -40.00 10.83 37.35
N LYS A 1079 -39.33 10.46 36.24
CA LYS A 1079 -39.94 10.15 34.92
C LYS A 1079 -40.84 11.29 34.42
N GLU A 1080 -40.41 12.52 34.59
CA GLU A 1080 -41.17 13.69 34.16
C GLU A 1080 -41.27 13.77 32.63
N THR A 1081 -42.50 13.85 32.12
CA THR A 1081 -42.81 13.88 30.68
C THR A 1081 -43.32 15.23 30.21
N SER A 1082 -43.58 16.18 31.12
CA SER A 1082 -44.04 17.52 30.77
C SER A 1082 -42.90 18.38 30.22
N ILE A 1083 -43.04 18.84 28.97
CA ILE A 1083 -42.03 19.71 28.32
C ILE A 1083 -41.72 20.96 29.17
N ASP A 1084 -42.74 21.65 29.68
CA ASP A 1084 -42.54 22.86 30.51
C ASP A 1084 -41.67 22.60 31.75
N LYS A 1085 -41.87 21.45 32.41
CA LYS A 1085 -41.10 21.07 33.60
C LYS A 1085 -39.70 20.58 33.25
N GLN A 1086 -39.52 19.97 32.09
CA GLN A 1086 -38.20 19.64 31.54
C GLN A 1086 -37.41 20.94 31.29
N ILE A 1087 -38.04 21.94 30.65
CA ILE A 1087 -37.44 23.26 30.44
C ILE A 1087 -37.12 23.95 31.77
N GLU A 1088 -38.03 23.94 32.75
CA GLU A 1088 -37.80 24.51 34.09
C GLU A 1088 -36.59 23.86 34.78
N ALA A 1089 -36.50 22.52 34.73
CA ALA A 1089 -35.39 21.77 35.29
C ALA A 1089 -34.06 22.14 34.61
N ILE A 1090 -34.01 22.13 33.27
CA ILE A 1090 -32.79 22.46 32.53
C ILE A 1090 -32.33 23.90 32.83
N ASN A 1091 -33.24 24.87 32.87
CA ASN A 1091 -32.91 26.25 33.24
C ASN A 1091 -32.35 26.36 34.67
N SER A 1092 -32.83 25.54 35.61
CA SER A 1092 -32.28 25.49 36.97
C SER A 1092 -30.86 24.92 37.01
N TRP A 1093 -30.55 23.97 36.13
CA TRP A 1093 -29.20 23.40 35.99
C TRP A 1093 -28.24 24.41 35.36
N ILE A 1094 -28.69 25.14 34.33
CA ILE A 1094 -27.93 26.25 33.73
C ILE A 1094 -27.60 27.30 34.80
N ALA A 1095 -28.56 27.71 35.62
CA ALA A 1095 -28.30 28.64 36.72
C ALA A 1095 -27.26 28.11 37.73
N SER A 1096 -27.25 26.79 37.97
CA SER A 1096 -26.22 26.16 38.83
C SER A 1096 -24.83 26.21 38.21
N LEU A 1097 -24.73 26.07 36.88
CA LEU A 1097 -23.48 26.25 36.13
C LEU A 1097 -22.99 27.71 36.14
N ASP A 1098 -23.92 28.68 36.08
CA ASP A 1098 -23.60 30.10 36.22
C ASP A 1098 -23.02 30.41 37.63
N ASP A 1099 -23.61 29.84 38.68
CA ASP A 1099 -23.11 29.95 40.05
C ASP A 1099 -21.70 29.35 40.18
N MET A 1100 -21.42 28.21 39.52
CA MET A 1100 -20.07 27.63 39.45
C MET A 1100 -19.09 28.55 38.72
N THR A 1101 -19.52 29.21 37.64
CA THR A 1101 -18.70 30.17 36.90
C THR A 1101 -18.30 31.36 37.78
N GLU A 1102 -19.22 31.88 38.60
CA GLU A 1102 -18.91 32.94 39.58
C GLU A 1102 -18.00 32.45 40.72
N PHE A 1103 -18.18 31.20 41.17
CA PHE A 1103 -17.24 30.57 42.09
C PHE A 1103 -15.83 30.51 41.48
N ILE A 1104 -15.67 30.02 40.26
CA ILE A 1104 -14.36 29.91 39.57
C ILE A 1104 -13.66 31.27 39.46
N LYS A 1105 -14.41 32.34 39.13
CA LYS A 1105 -13.87 33.72 39.06
C LYS A 1105 -13.32 34.19 40.40
N SER A 1106 -14.01 33.88 41.50
CA SER A 1106 -13.67 34.36 42.86
C SER A 1106 -12.72 33.42 43.62
N ALA A 1107 -12.65 32.15 43.22
CA ALA A 1107 -11.85 31.11 43.86
C ALA A 1107 -10.34 31.31 43.65
N GLY A 1108 -9.87 32.27 42.86
CA GLY A 1108 -8.44 32.57 42.74
C GLY A 1108 -7.61 31.43 42.14
N PHE A 1109 -8.22 30.66 41.23
CA PHE A 1109 -7.50 29.74 40.35
C PHE A 1109 -6.55 30.51 39.42
N ASP A 1110 -5.52 29.82 38.92
CA ASP A 1110 -4.67 30.39 37.86
C ASP A 1110 -5.43 30.45 36.52
N ASP A 1111 -4.83 31.14 35.53
CA ASP A 1111 -5.50 31.38 34.25
C ASP A 1111 -5.68 30.10 33.41
N SER A 1112 -4.78 29.10 33.56
CA SER A 1112 -4.92 27.80 32.88
C SER A 1112 -6.12 27.02 33.39
N LEU A 1113 -6.31 26.95 34.71
CA LEU A 1113 -7.46 26.28 35.33
C LEU A 1113 -8.76 27.01 35.01
N LYS A 1114 -8.78 28.34 35.10
CA LYS A 1114 -9.99 29.13 34.73
C LYS A 1114 -10.40 28.87 33.30
N LYS A 1115 -9.43 28.84 32.37
CA LYS A 1115 -9.70 28.56 30.96
C LYS A 1115 -10.32 27.17 30.81
N ALA A 1116 -9.68 26.13 31.35
CA ALA A 1116 -10.15 24.75 31.24
C ALA A 1116 -11.55 24.56 31.85
N PHE A 1117 -11.83 25.14 33.03
CA PHE A 1117 -13.15 25.03 33.65
C PHE A 1117 -14.23 25.77 32.88
N ASN A 1118 -13.92 26.95 32.35
CA ASN A 1118 -14.89 27.68 31.53
C ASN A 1118 -15.18 26.92 30.24
N GLU A 1119 -14.19 26.30 29.61
CA GLU A 1119 -14.42 25.44 28.44
C GLU A 1119 -15.37 24.26 28.77
N ASP A 1120 -15.19 23.63 29.92
CA ASP A 1120 -16.05 22.52 30.38
C ASP A 1120 -17.47 22.98 30.68
N ILE A 1121 -17.63 24.10 31.40
CA ILE A 1121 -18.94 24.67 31.75
C ILE A 1121 -19.65 25.19 30.51
N ASP A 1122 -18.96 25.94 29.64
CA ASP A 1122 -19.52 26.49 28.40
C ASP A 1122 -20.03 25.36 27.51
N GLN A 1123 -19.32 24.22 27.45
CA GLN A 1123 -19.76 23.08 26.67
C GLN A 1123 -21.05 22.45 27.21
N LEU A 1124 -21.17 22.27 28.54
CA LEU A 1124 -22.42 21.82 29.17
C LEU A 1124 -23.56 22.83 28.97
N HIS A 1125 -23.26 24.12 29.15
CA HIS A 1125 -24.22 25.20 28.94
C HIS A 1125 -24.76 25.18 27.50
N ILE A 1126 -23.91 24.99 26.49
CA ILE A 1126 -24.32 24.93 25.09
C ILE A 1126 -25.26 23.74 24.83
N TYR A 1127 -24.95 22.55 25.36
CA TYR A 1127 -25.82 21.37 25.21
C TYR A 1127 -27.19 21.57 25.88
N LEU A 1128 -27.21 22.15 27.08
CA LEU A 1128 -28.43 22.43 27.82
C LEU A 1128 -29.26 23.53 27.16
N SER A 1129 -28.64 24.64 26.73
CA SER A 1129 -29.32 25.73 26.01
C SER A 1129 -29.99 25.22 24.73
N ARG A 1130 -29.30 24.41 23.93
CA ARG A 1130 -29.89 23.80 22.73
C ARG A 1130 -31.06 22.89 23.05
N SER A 1131 -30.97 22.15 24.16
CA SER A 1131 -32.07 21.31 24.62
C SER A 1131 -33.30 22.15 24.99
N VAL A 1132 -33.12 23.29 25.66
CA VAL A 1132 -34.21 24.24 25.97
C VAL A 1132 -34.83 24.79 24.68
N GLN A 1133 -34.02 25.26 23.73
CA GLN A 1133 -34.55 25.81 22.47
C GLN A 1133 -35.35 24.75 21.70
N ARG A 1134 -34.79 23.55 21.53
CA ARG A 1134 -35.46 22.43 20.87
C ARG A 1134 -36.80 22.08 21.53
N LEU A 1135 -36.81 21.97 22.87
CA LEU A 1135 -38.03 21.68 23.61
C LEU A 1135 -39.07 22.79 23.50
N THR A 1136 -38.63 24.05 23.50
CA THR A 1136 -39.50 25.22 23.31
C THR A 1136 -40.18 25.16 21.94
N ILE A 1137 -39.42 24.89 20.87
CA ILE A 1137 -39.97 24.75 19.52
C ILE A 1137 -40.98 23.58 19.45
N LYS A 1138 -40.68 22.44 20.10
CA LYS A 1138 -41.60 21.29 20.17
C LYS A 1138 -42.88 21.57 20.96
N SER A 1139 -42.85 22.48 21.93
CA SER A 1139 -44.05 22.86 22.71
C SER A 1139 -45.08 23.66 21.92
N GLY A 1140 -44.67 24.27 20.79
CA GLY A 1140 -45.53 25.08 19.92
C GLY A 1140 -45.77 26.52 20.41
N ASP A 1141 -45.00 26.99 21.40
CA ASP A 1141 -44.99 28.36 21.92
C ASP A 1141 -44.14 29.35 21.10
#